data_AF-A0A7J5ADH7-F1
#
_entry.id   AF-A0A7J5ADH7-F1
#
_cell.length_a   1.000
_cell.length_b   1.000
_cell.length_c   1.000
_cell.angle_alpha   90.00
_cell.angle_beta   90.00
_cell.angle_gamma   90.00
#
_symmetry.space_group_name_H-M   'P 1'
#
loop_
_entity.id
_entity.type
_entity.pdbx_description
1 polymer ?
#
loop_
_entity_poly.entity_id
_entity_poly.type
_entity_poly.pdbx_seq_one_letter_code
_entity_poly.pdbx_strand_id
1 'polypeptide(L)'
;MSAKNFFNLKTFIQNKKRKTTTKFFNVLTFFLLVNLVSTNLYSQNLITNGDFERGTVGFVTNSVAYKLITPPFSGSTAPGEYAITNDPKPMNTANFITIGDHTSGTGNMMIIDGTTTTGNRRFWIAGSTGDGICGLKVGDTYTFSYWIKSISNTVINNDTQAKIVTFIGNALDVTPNNPTAIAPLPAVDWQKVEYTFKATSACVNIELFNTNLNPVGNDFAIDDLVLTGPPVLLSINTSFTNPLCPSSSDGTITATGVGGSFPYIKYTLSGASAATSLTGLFTGLAPGTYDVSVTDNSNTESPKTSITLSPPTDLTVSQSKTICSGNSTELGVSGSTSTYTWTALPTDITLTNPNSANPTVKPTQTTTYTVTSNPISPNSISLLTNGNFSEGNTGFINDYAYILNPGNGGTQRAYGIVTSAKNWFNPFADCKDHTSGAGNMIVFDGSTANSGNDKAWEQTVPVVPNQNYTFSYWVQSVVSVNPAKIEVTINGTSIGIANAPNSTCKWVQYSYVWNSGNSINATISMYDRVFISDGNDFALDDLSFKINATCSLSKSVTITVDQPIAPTFTQPAPVCLGTIIPALRTTSINGITGTWSPDIDNTKTTEYTFTPTLGICASTTKLTISITTSITPTFDPITICLGAPLSLPSASLNEITGVWSPAIDNTKTTEYTFTPTSGNCSTETKLTVDVNPNITPTFNPIAAICSGGALLPLPTSSLNGISGTWFPDLNNTSTTDYKFTPSVGQCATTKDLTITVNNPSVSITAGCIATNYTLEAIPSENNVTYSWFKDNAIVNNQSANKLVVKDLGSYKVVINSDGCDAEAIENVIVLNCNTPIVPKGISPNNDTLNDTFDLSNFNVSKLEIFNRYGIKVYS
;
A
#
# COMPACT_ATOMS: atom_id res chain seq x y z
N MET A 1 18.61 -15.96 22.38
CA MET A 1 17.88 -15.86 23.66
C MET A 1 16.56 -16.62 23.46
N SER A 2 16.47 -17.92 23.77
CA SER A 2 16.28 -18.55 25.10
C SER A 2 15.08 -17.96 25.85
N ALA A 3 14.08 -18.69 26.35
CA ALA A 3 13.71 -20.11 26.31
C ALA A 3 12.33 -20.28 26.99
N LYS A 4 11.58 -21.31 26.54
CA LYS A 4 10.90 -22.37 27.34
C LYS A 4 9.91 -22.00 28.47
N ASN A 5 8.74 -22.63 28.51
CA ASN A 5 8.58 -24.00 29.05
C ASN A 5 7.15 -24.58 28.90
N PHE A 6 7.14 -25.87 28.56
CA PHE A 6 6.06 -26.86 28.66
C PHE A 6 5.92 -27.36 30.11
N PHE A 7 4.73 -27.84 30.51
CA PHE A 7 4.59 -29.14 31.21
C PHE A 7 3.16 -29.68 31.11
N ASN A 8 3.07 -31.00 31.15
CA ASN A 8 2.00 -31.90 30.70
C ASN A 8 1.78 -32.94 31.82
N LEU A 9 0.56 -33.34 32.20
CA LEU A 9 0.32 -34.67 32.83
C LEU A 9 -1.16 -35.14 32.91
N LYS A 10 -1.42 -36.22 32.15
CA LYS A 10 -2.26 -37.43 32.35
C LYS A 10 -3.41 -37.53 33.40
N THR A 11 -4.61 -37.82 32.88
CA THR A 11 -5.59 -38.91 33.16
C THR A 11 -5.51 -39.76 34.46
N PHE A 12 -6.66 -39.96 35.15
CA PHE A 12 -7.31 -41.29 35.36
C PHE A 12 -8.70 -41.30 36.09
N ILE A 13 -9.59 -42.17 35.57
CA ILE A 13 -10.68 -42.97 36.19
C ILE A 13 -12.14 -42.47 36.41
N GLN A 14 -13.03 -43.34 35.89
CA GLN A 14 -14.48 -43.48 35.95
C GLN A 14 -15.09 -43.75 37.35
N ASN A 15 -16.35 -43.36 37.57
CA ASN A 15 -17.40 -44.33 37.97
C ASN A 15 -18.86 -43.81 37.84
N LYS A 16 -19.64 -44.59 37.07
CA LYS A 16 -21.04 -45.05 37.24
C LYS A 16 -22.21 -44.10 37.64
N LYS A 17 -23.04 -43.86 36.61
CA LYS A 17 -24.49 -44.16 36.44
C LYS A 17 -25.59 -43.43 37.24
N ARG A 18 -26.54 -42.93 36.42
CA ARG A 18 -27.99 -42.66 36.59
C ARG A 18 -28.43 -41.32 37.22
N LYS A 19 -28.75 -40.35 36.36
CA LYS A 19 -30.13 -39.91 36.05
C LYS A 19 -30.13 -38.79 35.00
N THR A 20 -30.96 -38.97 33.97
CA THR A 20 -31.66 -37.95 33.14
C THR A 20 -31.04 -36.55 33.08
N THR A 21 -30.48 -36.17 31.93
CA THR A 21 -30.26 -34.77 31.59
C THR A 21 -30.36 -34.56 30.08
N THR A 22 -31.42 -33.87 29.68
CA THR A 22 -31.54 -33.04 28.49
C THR A 22 -30.25 -32.22 28.35
N LYS A 23 -29.45 -32.46 27.30
CA LYS A 23 -28.32 -31.60 26.95
C LYS A 23 -28.39 -31.23 25.47
N PHE A 24 -28.71 -29.95 25.28
CA PHE A 24 -28.28 -29.09 24.20
C PHE A 24 -27.00 -29.60 23.53
N PHE A 25 -27.12 -29.99 22.26
CA PHE A 25 -26.00 -30.07 21.34
C PHE A 25 -26.06 -28.86 20.41
N ASN A 26 -24.91 -28.20 20.30
CA ASN A 26 -24.70 -27.01 19.49
C ASN A 26 -24.98 -27.27 18.01
N VAL A 27 -25.70 -26.30 17.46
CA VAL A 27 -25.87 -25.90 16.06
C VAL A 27 -24.62 -26.18 15.21
N LEU A 28 -24.70 -27.16 14.28
CA LEU A 28 -24.15 -27.09 12.92
C LEU A 28 -24.48 -28.36 12.12
N THR A 29 -25.76 -28.58 11.76
CA THR A 29 -26.14 -29.50 10.67
C THR A 29 -27.63 -29.33 10.40
N PHE A 30 -27.95 -28.45 9.45
CA PHE A 30 -29.30 -28.35 8.90
C PHE A 30 -29.16 -27.96 7.44
N PHE A 31 -29.17 -28.94 6.55
CA PHE A 31 -29.84 -28.92 5.24
C PHE A 31 -29.63 -30.28 4.56
N LEU A 32 -30.70 -30.77 3.92
CA LEU A 32 -30.81 -32.00 3.14
C LEU A 32 -30.92 -33.34 3.90
N LEU A 33 -32.01 -33.49 4.65
CA LEU A 33 -32.75 -34.75 4.64
C LEU A 33 -33.82 -34.64 3.52
N VAL A 34 -33.37 -34.67 2.26
CA VAL A 34 -34.28 -35.06 1.18
C VAL A 34 -34.33 -36.57 1.22
N ASN A 35 -35.55 -37.10 1.32
CA ASN A 35 -35.86 -38.51 1.26
C ASN A 35 -35.09 -39.18 0.11
N LEU A 36 -33.99 -39.87 0.43
CA LEU A 36 -33.53 -41.03 -0.32
C LEU A 36 -34.51 -42.16 -0.01
N VAL A 37 -35.74 -42.02 -0.51
CA VAL A 37 -36.41 -43.21 -1.02
C VAL A 37 -35.63 -43.52 -2.28
N SER A 38 -34.65 -44.40 -2.15
CA SER A 38 -34.09 -45.10 -3.30
C SER A 38 -35.25 -45.81 -3.98
N THR A 39 -35.91 -45.13 -4.92
CA THR A 39 -36.53 -45.84 -6.03
C THR A 39 -35.35 -46.44 -6.75
N ASN A 40 -34.94 -47.64 -6.32
CA ASN A 40 -34.15 -48.50 -7.16
C ASN A 40 -34.87 -48.48 -8.50
N LEU A 41 -34.27 -47.85 -9.51
CA LEU A 41 -34.66 -48.01 -10.90
C LEU A 41 -34.25 -49.45 -11.27
N TYR A 42 -34.89 -50.44 -10.65
CA TYR A 42 -35.09 -51.71 -11.32
C TYR A 42 -35.87 -51.33 -12.57
N SER A 43 -35.30 -51.58 -13.74
CA SER A 43 -36.04 -51.51 -14.99
C SER A 43 -37.37 -52.24 -14.78
N GLN A 44 -38.49 -51.55 -15.02
CA GLN A 44 -39.82 -52.13 -14.89
C GLN A 44 -39.85 -53.47 -15.62
N ASN A 45 -40.32 -54.52 -14.96
CA ASN A 45 -40.56 -55.79 -15.62
C ASN A 45 -41.62 -55.55 -16.71
N LEU A 46 -41.24 -55.77 -17.97
CA LEU A 46 -42.09 -55.57 -19.14
C LEU A 46 -43.04 -56.74 -19.37
N ILE A 47 -42.86 -57.86 -18.66
CA ILE A 47 -43.82 -58.96 -18.63
C ILE A 47 -44.94 -58.62 -17.65
N THR A 48 -46.18 -58.71 -18.12
CA THR A 48 -47.34 -58.60 -17.26
C THR A 48 -47.50 -59.87 -16.44
N ASN A 49 -47.62 -59.73 -15.11
CA ASN A 49 -47.92 -60.86 -14.20
C ASN A 49 -46.89 -62.00 -14.30
N GLY A 50 -45.60 -61.66 -14.38
CA GLY A 50 -44.52 -62.65 -14.45
C GLY A 50 -44.27 -63.41 -13.13
N ASP A 51 -44.74 -62.85 -12.02
CA ASP A 51 -44.79 -63.42 -10.67
C ASP A 51 -46.07 -64.24 -10.41
N PHE A 52 -46.96 -64.36 -11.41
CA PHE A 52 -48.20 -65.13 -11.35
C PHE A 52 -49.23 -64.76 -10.27
N GLU A 53 -49.04 -63.68 -9.51
CA GLU A 53 -49.96 -63.28 -8.42
C GLU A 53 -51.35 -62.84 -8.89
N ARG A 54 -51.50 -62.56 -10.18
CA ARG A 54 -52.77 -62.25 -10.83
C ARG A 54 -53.33 -63.45 -11.60
N GLY A 55 -52.90 -64.66 -11.26
CA GLY A 55 -53.38 -65.89 -11.87
C GLY A 55 -52.89 -66.05 -13.31
N THR A 56 -53.82 -66.29 -14.24
CA THR A 56 -53.51 -66.58 -15.66
C THR A 56 -53.49 -65.34 -16.56
N VAL A 57 -53.34 -64.14 -16.00
CA VAL A 57 -53.27 -62.90 -16.77
C VAL A 57 -51.90 -62.77 -17.43
N GLY A 58 -51.84 -62.20 -18.65
CA GLY A 58 -50.57 -61.79 -19.28
C GLY A 58 -49.87 -62.84 -20.15
N PHE A 59 -50.41 -64.06 -20.23
CA PHE A 59 -49.90 -65.14 -21.08
C PHE A 59 -51.03 -66.02 -21.60
N VAL A 60 -50.72 -66.85 -22.60
CA VAL A 60 -51.58 -67.94 -23.04
C VAL A 60 -50.82 -69.27 -23.04
N THR A 61 -51.55 -70.38 -22.97
CA THR A 61 -51.00 -71.73 -23.10
C THR A 61 -51.54 -72.38 -24.36
N ASN A 62 -50.85 -73.41 -24.88
CA ASN A 62 -51.45 -74.25 -25.89
C ASN A 62 -52.51 -75.15 -25.22
N SER A 63 -53.79 -74.83 -25.40
CA SER A 63 -54.91 -75.52 -24.75
C SER A 63 -55.07 -76.99 -25.11
N VAL A 64 -54.42 -77.46 -26.19
CA VAL A 64 -54.40 -78.88 -26.58
C VAL A 64 -53.35 -79.66 -25.79
N ALA A 65 -52.23 -79.03 -25.46
CA ALA A 65 -51.14 -79.67 -24.72
C ALA A 65 -51.20 -79.42 -23.20
N TYR A 66 -51.75 -78.27 -22.79
CA TYR A 66 -51.83 -77.80 -21.42
C TYR A 66 -53.20 -77.24 -21.06
N LYS A 67 -53.86 -77.88 -20.09
CA LYS A 67 -55.18 -77.52 -19.59
C LYS A 67 -55.07 -76.96 -18.17
N LEU A 68 -55.69 -75.79 -17.94
CA LEU A 68 -55.76 -75.19 -16.62
C LEU A 68 -56.70 -76.01 -15.71
N ILE A 69 -56.25 -76.28 -14.49
CA ILE A 69 -57.08 -76.75 -13.39
C ILE A 69 -57.06 -75.72 -12.25
N THR A 70 -58.13 -75.67 -11.44
CA THR A 70 -58.30 -74.70 -10.35
C THR A 70 -58.70 -75.40 -9.05
N PRO A 71 -58.38 -74.83 -7.88
CA PRO A 71 -58.83 -75.36 -6.60
C PRO A 71 -60.38 -75.42 -6.51
N PRO A 72 -60.94 -76.41 -5.79
CA PRO A 72 -60.24 -77.48 -5.07
C PRO A 72 -59.70 -78.56 -6.01
N PHE A 73 -58.46 -78.98 -5.79
CA PHE A 73 -57.81 -80.01 -6.61
C PHE A 73 -58.22 -81.43 -6.19
N SER A 74 -58.24 -82.35 -7.16
CA SER A 74 -58.57 -83.77 -6.94
C SER A 74 -57.49 -84.57 -6.20
N GLY A 75 -56.26 -84.03 -6.10
CA GLY A 75 -55.10 -84.71 -5.55
C GLY A 75 -54.41 -85.69 -6.50
N SER A 76 -54.86 -85.78 -7.76
CA SER A 76 -54.28 -86.60 -8.83
C SER A 76 -54.43 -85.89 -10.17
N THR A 77 -53.48 -85.03 -10.52
CA THR A 77 -53.37 -84.41 -11.85
C THR A 77 -53.16 -85.43 -12.96
N ALA A 78 -53.54 -85.05 -14.18
CA ALA A 78 -53.23 -85.76 -15.41
C ALA A 78 -52.09 -85.06 -16.18
N PRO A 79 -51.28 -85.81 -16.97
CA PRO A 79 -50.26 -85.23 -17.83
C PRO A 79 -50.81 -84.12 -18.74
N GLY A 80 -50.16 -82.96 -18.72
CA GLY A 80 -50.64 -81.77 -19.44
C GLY A 80 -51.66 -80.93 -18.66
N GLU A 81 -51.79 -81.12 -17.35
CA GLU A 81 -52.53 -80.18 -16.49
C GLU A 81 -51.58 -79.18 -15.84
N TYR A 82 -52.04 -77.94 -15.67
CA TYR A 82 -51.28 -76.91 -14.95
C TYR A 82 -52.20 -76.08 -14.06
N ALA A 83 -51.64 -75.45 -13.04
CA ALA A 83 -52.35 -74.49 -12.20
C ALA A 83 -51.44 -73.32 -11.82
N ILE A 84 -52.07 -72.23 -11.39
CA ILE A 84 -51.39 -71.12 -10.70
C ILE A 84 -51.78 -71.22 -9.23
N THR A 85 -50.83 -71.56 -8.37
CA THR A 85 -51.04 -71.75 -6.93
C THR A 85 -49.70 -71.68 -6.19
N ASN A 86 -49.74 -71.59 -4.86
CA ASN A 86 -48.56 -71.43 -4.02
C ASN A 86 -47.96 -72.73 -3.46
N ASP A 87 -48.61 -73.87 -3.69
CA ASP A 87 -48.14 -75.21 -3.29
C ASP A 87 -48.58 -76.23 -4.35
N PRO A 88 -47.66 -77.03 -4.94
CA PRO A 88 -48.00 -78.06 -5.91
C PRO A 88 -48.60 -79.31 -5.25
N LYS A 89 -48.35 -79.55 -3.96
CA LYS A 89 -48.73 -80.80 -3.28
C LYS A 89 -50.22 -81.14 -3.38
N PRO A 90 -51.16 -80.19 -3.27
CA PRO A 90 -52.59 -80.46 -3.42
C PRO A 90 -53.00 -80.89 -4.83
N MET A 91 -52.24 -80.54 -5.87
CA MET A 91 -52.52 -80.93 -7.25
C MET A 91 -52.25 -82.42 -7.45
N ASN A 92 -51.13 -82.92 -6.91
CA ASN A 92 -50.77 -84.34 -6.92
C ASN A 92 -50.23 -84.78 -5.55
N THR A 93 -51.10 -85.37 -4.74
CA THR A 93 -50.79 -85.73 -3.35
C THR A 93 -49.79 -86.87 -3.23
N ALA A 94 -49.67 -87.72 -4.26
CA ALA A 94 -48.75 -88.85 -4.27
C ALA A 94 -47.31 -88.40 -4.60
N ASN A 95 -47.15 -87.64 -5.68
CA ASN A 95 -45.85 -87.46 -6.31
C ASN A 95 -45.25 -86.06 -6.10
N PHE A 96 -46.07 -85.01 -6.01
CA PHE A 96 -45.53 -83.66 -5.87
C PHE A 96 -45.01 -83.39 -4.45
N ILE A 97 -44.02 -82.51 -4.34
CA ILE A 97 -43.41 -82.06 -3.07
C ILE A 97 -43.92 -80.67 -2.71
N THR A 98 -44.14 -80.41 -1.42
CA THR A 98 -44.48 -79.04 -0.99
C THR A 98 -43.27 -78.12 -1.17
N ILE A 99 -43.45 -77.12 -2.02
CA ILE A 99 -42.52 -76.00 -2.25
C ILE A 99 -43.33 -74.71 -2.36
N GLY A 100 -42.75 -73.58 -1.95
CA GLY A 100 -43.30 -72.25 -2.21
C GLY A 100 -42.75 -71.64 -3.50
N ASP A 101 -43.30 -70.48 -3.89
CA ASP A 101 -42.78 -69.60 -4.94
C ASP A 101 -41.32 -69.17 -4.65
N HIS A 102 -40.65 -68.65 -5.66
CA HIS A 102 -39.26 -68.22 -5.56
C HIS A 102 -39.11 -66.90 -4.76
N THR A 103 -40.06 -65.97 -4.87
CA THR A 103 -39.95 -64.65 -4.24
C THR A 103 -40.15 -64.68 -2.72
N SER A 104 -41.28 -65.21 -2.26
CA SER A 104 -41.72 -65.08 -0.85
C SER A 104 -41.86 -66.41 -0.11
N GLY A 105 -41.93 -67.52 -0.84
CA GLY A 105 -42.30 -68.84 -0.34
C GLY A 105 -43.80 -69.02 -0.02
N THR A 106 -44.64 -68.00 -0.25
CA THR A 106 -46.10 -68.00 0.01
C THR A 106 -46.97 -67.51 -1.16
N GLY A 107 -46.33 -66.95 -2.18
CA GLY A 107 -46.92 -66.41 -3.40
C GLY A 107 -47.27 -67.49 -4.41
N ASN A 108 -47.90 -67.11 -5.51
CA ASN A 108 -48.31 -68.02 -6.58
C ASN A 108 -47.16 -68.29 -7.55
N MET A 109 -47.14 -69.49 -8.11
CA MET A 109 -46.24 -69.85 -9.20
C MET A 109 -47.01 -70.71 -10.22
N MET A 110 -46.45 -70.88 -11.42
CA MET A 110 -47.03 -71.77 -12.42
C MET A 110 -46.52 -73.19 -12.21
N ILE A 111 -47.44 -74.11 -11.93
CA ILE A 111 -47.17 -75.51 -11.60
C ILE A 111 -47.66 -76.39 -12.73
N ILE A 112 -46.80 -77.27 -13.25
CA ILE A 112 -47.03 -78.01 -14.49
C ILE A 112 -46.82 -79.50 -14.26
N ASP A 113 -47.86 -80.30 -14.49
CA ASP A 113 -47.79 -81.74 -14.72
C ASP A 113 -47.46 -81.95 -16.21
N GLY A 114 -46.26 -82.47 -16.49
CA GLY A 114 -45.68 -82.39 -17.82
C GLY A 114 -46.48 -83.15 -18.88
N THR A 115 -46.68 -82.54 -20.05
CA THR A 115 -47.42 -83.21 -21.14
C THR A 115 -46.63 -84.39 -21.73
N THR A 116 -47.35 -85.41 -22.21
CA THR A 116 -46.79 -86.55 -22.96
C THR A 116 -47.06 -86.45 -24.46
N THR A 117 -47.76 -85.40 -24.90
CA THR A 117 -48.17 -85.21 -26.29
C THR A 117 -47.00 -84.74 -27.17
N THR A 118 -46.92 -85.23 -28.41
CA THR A 118 -45.81 -84.92 -29.34
C THR A 118 -45.96 -83.60 -30.13
N GLY A 119 -47.06 -82.85 -29.92
CA GLY A 119 -47.43 -81.65 -30.67
C GLY A 119 -46.77 -80.33 -30.23
N ASN A 120 -47.50 -79.22 -30.38
CA ASN A 120 -47.07 -77.88 -29.92
C ASN A 120 -47.18 -77.79 -28.38
N ARG A 121 -46.04 -77.90 -27.69
CA ARG A 121 -45.91 -78.11 -26.24
C ARG A 121 -45.65 -76.82 -25.45
N ARG A 122 -46.14 -75.68 -25.95
CA ARG A 122 -45.98 -74.37 -25.31
C ARG A 122 -46.87 -74.27 -24.09
N PHE A 123 -46.26 -74.36 -22.91
CA PHE A 123 -46.96 -74.15 -21.65
C PHE A 123 -47.06 -72.67 -21.30
N TRP A 124 -46.21 -71.81 -21.87
CA TRP A 124 -46.28 -70.37 -21.66
C TRP A 124 -45.93 -69.61 -22.94
N ILE A 125 -46.78 -68.68 -23.35
CA ILE A 125 -46.62 -67.79 -24.50
C ILE A 125 -46.92 -66.38 -24.01
N ALA A 126 -45.96 -65.47 -24.16
CA ALA A 126 -46.11 -64.10 -23.71
C ALA A 126 -47.28 -63.37 -24.41
N GLY A 127 -47.98 -62.51 -23.66
CA GLY A 127 -49.10 -61.71 -24.15
C GLY A 127 -50.45 -62.37 -23.88
N SER A 128 -51.46 -61.56 -23.56
CA SER A 128 -52.80 -62.06 -23.23
C SER A 128 -53.49 -62.74 -24.41
N THR A 129 -53.00 -62.52 -25.64
CA THR A 129 -53.46 -63.20 -26.86
C THR A 129 -52.37 -64.01 -27.56
N GLY A 130 -51.19 -64.15 -26.94
CA GLY A 130 -50.02 -64.78 -27.55
C GLY A 130 -49.30 -63.91 -28.58
N ASP A 131 -49.54 -62.60 -28.54
CA ASP A 131 -49.00 -61.57 -29.42
C ASP A 131 -47.58 -61.10 -29.04
N GLY A 132 -47.01 -61.65 -27.96
CA GLY A 132 -45.69 -61.30 -27.45
C GLY A 132 -45.71 -60.11 -26.49
N ILE A 133 -44.53 -59.55 -26.24
CA ILE A 133 -44.35 -58.31 -25.46
C ILE A 133 -44.08 -57.16 -26.43
N CYS A 134 -44.99 -56.19 -26.45
CA CYS A 134 -44.96 -55.02 -27.35
C CYS A 134 -44.48 -53.74 -26.65
N GLY A 135 -44.07 -52.74 -27.45
CA GLY A 135 -43.55 -51.46 -26.97
C GLY A 135 -42.02 -51.43 -26.80
N LEU A 136 -41.33 -52.45 -27.31
CA LEU A 136 -39.87 -52.53 -27.29
C LEU A 136 -39.26 -51.62 -28.38
N LYS A 137 -38.07 -51.11 -28.13
CA LYS A 137 -37.33 -50.28 -29.09
C LYS A 137 -36.44 -51.17 -29.95
N VAL A 138 -36.67 -51.13 -31.26
CA VAL A 138 -35.90 -51.90 -32.24
C VAL A 138 -34.42 -51.50 -32.15
N GLY A 139 -33.54 -52.50 -32.03
CA GLY A 139 -32.10 -52.34 -31.91
C GLY A 139 -31.57 -52.29 -30.48
N ASP A 140 -32.42 -52.16 -29.46
CA ASP A 140 -31.99 -52.22 -28.06
C ASP A 140 -31.84 -53.67 -27.60
N THR A 141 -30.95 -53.91 -26.63
CA THR A 141 -30.72 -55.22 -26.02
C THR A 141 -31.55 -55.38 -24.76
N TYR A 142 -32.32 -56.45 -24.65
CA TYR A 142 -33.18 -56.78 -23.53
C TYR A 142 -32.68 -58.03 -22.81
N THR A 143 -33.05 -58.18 -21.53
CA THR A 143 -32.75 -59.39 -20.75
C THR A 143 -34.05 -60.06 -20.33
N PHE A 144 -34.24 -61.32 -20.71
CA PHE A 144 -35.35 -62.17 -20.28
C PHE A 144 -34.85 -63.23 -19.30
N SER A 145 -35.53 -63.42 -18.17
CA SER A 145 -35.21 -64.46 -17.21
C SER A 145 -36.43 -65.06 -16.55
N TYR A 146 -36.29 -66.25 -15.98
CA TYR A 146 -37.29 -66.91 -15.14
C TYR A 146 -36.60 -67.88 -14.18
N TRP A 147 -37.31 -68.29 -13.13
CA TRP A 147 -36.87 -69.32 -12.21
C TRP A 147 -37.60 -70.64 -12.48
N ILE A 148 -36.90 -71.76 -12.31
CA ILE A 148 -37.47 -73.09 -12.54
C ILE A 148 -37.04 -74.10 -11.46
N LYS A 149 -37.92 -75.05 -11.13
CA LYS A 149 -37.68 -76.14 -10.19
C LYS A 149 -38.49 -77.39 -10.51
N SER A 150 -37.91 -78.58 -10.34
CA SER A 150 -38.69 -79.84 -10.42
C SER A 150 -39.52 -80.03 -9.16
N ILE A 151 -40.78 -80.47 -9.31
CA ILE A 151 -41.74 -80.53 -8.19
C ILE A 151 -42.17 -81.94 -7.81
N SER A 152 -41.64 -82.97 -8.46
CA SER A 152 -42.08 -84.35 -8.28
C SER A 152 -40.97 -85.24 -7.73
N ASN A 153 -41.27 -86.10 -6.74
CA ASN A 153 -40.33 -87.10 -6.23
C ASN A 153 -39.97 -88.17 -7.26
N THR A 154 -40.68 -88.23 -8.39
CA THR A 154 -40.34 -89.12 -9.50
C THR A 154 -39.24 -88.55 -10.40
N VAL A 155 -38.86 -87.28 -10.21
CA VAL A 155 -37.74 -86.63 -10.91
C VAL A 155 -36.42 -87.02 -10.25
N ILE A 156 -35.69 -87.97 -10.83
CA ILE A 156 -34.47 -88.55 -10.23
C ILE A 156 -33.20 -88.34 -11.05
N ASN A 157 -33.34 -88.01 -12.34
CA ASN A 157 -32.21 -87.81 -13.26
C ASN A 157 -32.62 -86.98 -14.49
N ASN A 158 -31.66 -86.71 -15.36
CA ASN A 158 -31.82 -85.91 -16.58
C ASN A 158 -32.84 -86.46 -17.60
N ASP A 159 -33.19 -87.75 -17.54
CA ASP A 159 -34.20 -88.35 -18.42
C ASP A 159 -35.62 -88.09 -17.92
N THR A 160 -35.77 -87.80 -16.63
CA THR A 160 -37.04 -87.42 -16.00
C THR A 160 -37.20 -85.91 -15.86
N GLN A 161 -36.12 -85.12 -15.72
CA GLN A 161 -36.20 -83.66 -15.56
C GLN A 161 -36.85 -82.96 -16.77
N ALA A 162 -37.66 -81.94 -16.48
CA ALA A 162 -38.19 -81.07 -17.53
C ALA A 162 -37.06 -80.35 -18.29
N LYS A 163 -37.20 -80.26 -19.61
CA LYS A 163 -36.22 -79.67 -20.53
C LYS A 163 -36.86 -78.51 -21.27
N ILE A 164 -36.71 -77.32 -20.71
CA ILE A 164 -37.41 -76.12 -21.17
C ILE A 164 -36.61 -75.43 -22.24
N VAL A 165 -37.19 -75.34 -23.43
CA VAL A 165 -36.64 -74.52 -24.51
C VAL A 165 -37.33 -73.16 -24.46
N THR A 166 -36.50 -72.13 -24.49
CA THR A 166 -36.93 -70.73 -24.62
C THR A 166 -36.81 -70.31 -26.08
N PHE A 167 -37.92 -69.98 -26.71
CA PHE A 167 -37.95 -69.38 -28.04
C PHE A 167 -38.17 -67.88 -27.90
N ILE A 168 -37.30 -67.08 -28.56
CA ILE A 168 -37.39 -65.62 -28.61
C ILE A 168 -37.43 -65.21 -30.08
N GLY A 169 -38.64 -64.99 -30.60
CA GLY A 169 -38.91 -64.54 -31.96
C GLY A 169 -38.87 -63.02 -32.09
N ASN A 170 -38.61 -62.53 -33.31
CA ASN A 170 -38.35 -61.10 -33.58
C ASN A 170 -37.16 -60.52 -32.78
N ALA A 171 -36.12 -61.34 -32.62
CA ALA A 171 -34.90 -60.97 -31.93
C ALA A 171 -33.65 -61.47 -32.69
N LEU A 172 -32.51 -60.82 -32.45
CA LEU A 172 -31.17 -61.23 -32.88
C LEU A 172 -30.24 -61.34 -31.67
N ASP A 173 -29.06 -61.92 -31.87
CA ASP A 173 -27.99 -62.01 -30.86
C ASP A 173 -28.46 -62.66 -29.54
N VAL A 174 -29.44 -63.57 -29.63
CA VAL A 174 -30.01 -64.27 -28.47
C VAL A 174 -28.91 -65.10 -27.81
N THR A 175 -28.49 -64.71 -26.61
CA THR A 175 -27.41 -65.34 -25.86
C THR A 175 -27.97 -65.89 -24.54
N PRO A 176 -27.77 -67.18 -24.22
CA PRO A 176 -27.06 -68.19 -25.01
C PRO A 176 -27.82 -68.68 -26.26
N ASN A 177 -27.08 -68.93 -27.35
CA ASN A 177 -27.62 -69.22 -28.70
C ASN A 177 -28.43 -70.52 -28.85
N ASN A 178 -28.47 -71.40 -27.83
CA ASN A 178 -29.16 -72.68 -27.94
C ASN A 178 -29.55 -73.26 -26.56
N PRO A 179 -30.65 -72.80 -25.94
CA PRO A 179 -30.69 -72.87 -24.49
C PRO A 179 -31.87 -73.68 -23.99
N THR A 180 -31.69 -74.99 -24.03
CA THR A 180 -32.54 -75.87 -23.24
C THR A 180 -32.09 -75.76 -21.78
N ALA A 181 -32.92 -75.19 -20.92
CA ALA A 181 -32.74 -75.22 -19.48
C ALA A 181 -33.27 -76.55 -18.93
N ILE A 182 -32.50 -77.20 -18.07
CA ILE A 182 -32.94 -78.41 -17.37
C ILE A 182 -33.42 -77.97 -15.99
N ALA A 183 -34.67 -78.29 -15.63
CA ALA A 183 -35.20 -77.99 -14.30
C ALA A 183 -34.34 -78.72 -13.25
N PRO A 184 -33.86 -78.06 -12.18
CA PRO A 184 -33.00 -78.69 -11.18
C PRO A 184 -33.75 -79.83 -10.47
N LEU A 185 -33.03 -80.83 -9.96
CA LEU A 185 -33.62 -81.95 -9.21
C LEU A 185 -34.43 -81.43 -8.01
N PRO A 186 -35.45 -82.15 -7.51
CA PRO A 186 -36.35 -81.64 -6.46
C PRO A 186 -35.65 -81.23 -5.16
N ALA A 187 -34.51 -81.84 -4.85
CA ALA A 187 -33.70 -81.51 -3.67
C ALA A 187 -32.82 -80.25 -3.85
N VAL A 188 -32.62 -79.80 -5.09
CA VAL A 188 -31.89 -78.58 -5.43
C VAL A 188 -32.88 -77.42 -5.47
N ASP A 189 -32.46 -76.26 -5.00
CA ASP A 189 -33.35 -75.10 -4.97
C ASP A 189 -33.63 -74.54 -6.38
N TRP A 190 -34.50 -73.54 -6.45
CA TRP A 190 -34.82 -72.81 -7.68
C TRP A 190 -33.57 -72.42 -8.47
N GLN A 191 -33.62 -72.57 -9.79
CA GLN A 191 -32.56 -72.18 -10.70
C GLN A 191 -33.01 -71.03 -11.60
N LYS A 192 -32.22 -69.95 -11.67
CA LYS A 192 -32.45 -68.85 -12.60
C LYS A 192 -31.97 -69.23 -14.00
N VAL A 193 -32.80 -68.99 -15.00
CA VAL A 193 -32.48 -69.09 -16.42
C VAL A 193 -32.54 -67.69 -17.01
N GLU A 194 -31.53 -67.28 -17.78
CA GLU A 194 -31.40 -65.92 -18.28
C GLU A 194 -30.93 -65.88 -19.74
N TYR A 195 -31.47 -64.92 -20.48
CA TYR A 195 -31.24 -64.64 -21.89
C TYR A 195 -31.03 -63.16 -22.12
N THR A 196 -30.09 -62.81 -22.98
CA THR A 196 -30.01 -61.46 -23.57
C THR A 196 -30.31 -61.53 -25.05
N PHE A 197 -30.97 -60.52 -25.61
CA PHE A 197 -31.28 -60.47 -27.05
C PHE A 197 -31.48 -59.05 -27.54
N LYS A 198 -31.27 -58.80 -28.83
CA LYS A 198 -31.54 -57.52 -29.49
C LYS A 198 -32.88 -57.56 -30.20
N ALA A 199 -33.80 -56.66 -29.89
CA ALA A 199 -35.12 -56.62 -30.50
C ALA A 199 -35.04 -56.22 -31.99
N THR A 200 -35.66 -56.98 -32.89
CA THR A 200 -35.79 -56.62 -34.33
C THR A 200 -37.17 -56.10 -34.71
N SER A 201 -38.13 -56.17 -33.78
CA SER A 201 -39.48 -55.62 -33.91
C SER A 201 -39.89 -54.93 -32.60
N ALA A 202 -40.90 -54.08 -32.68
CA ALA A 202 -41.50 -53.46 -31.49
C ALA A 202 -42.27 -54.48 -30.61
N CYS A 203 -42.55 -55.67 -31.14
CA CYS A 203 -43.15 -56.80 -30.42
C CYS A 203 -42.25 -58.03 -30.54
N VAL A 204 -41.84 -58.59 -29.41
CA VAL A 204 -40.99 -59.80 -29.31
C VAL A 204 -41.81 -60.97 -28.78
N ASN A 205 -41.69 -62.12 -29.44
CA ASN A 205 -42.43 -63.32 -29.08
C ASN A 205 -41.57 -64.18 -28.15
N ILE A 206 -41.94 -64.30 -26.88
CA ILE A 206 -41.25 -65.20 -25.94
C ILE A 206 -42.15 -66.38 -25.62
N GLU A 207 -41.65 -67.58 -25.84
CA GLU A 207 -42.41 -68.83 -25.68
C GLU A 207 -41.56 -69.86 -24.94
N LEU A 208 -42.16 -70.54 -23.97
CA LEU A 208 -41.53 -71.62 -23.22
C LEU A 208 -42.24 -72.94 -23.53
N PHE A 209 -41.46 -73.97 -23.83
CA PHE A 209 -41.99 -75.31 -24.07
C PHE A 209 -41.09 -76.41 -23.50
N ASN A 210 -41.72 -77.42 -22.91
CA ASN A 210 -41.03 -78.59 -22.38
C ASN A 210 -40.80 -79.61 -23.50
N THR A 211 -39.57 -80.04 -23.68
CA THR A 211 -39.19 -81.04 -24.69
C THR A 211 -39.13 -82.46 -24.14
N ASN A 212 -39.10 -82.63 -22.81
CA ASN A 212 -39.17 -83.95 -22.19
C ASN A 212 -40.63 -84.42 -22.12
N LEU A 213 -40.91 -85.55 -22.79
CA LEU A 213 -42.24 -86.18 -22.86
C LEU A 213 -42.36 -87.44 -22.02
N ASN A 214 -41.35 -87.72 -21.19
CA ASN A 214 -41.41 -88.85 -20.28
C ASN A 214 -42.62 -88.69 -19.35
N PRO A 215 -43.59 -89.63 -19.33
CA PRO A 215 -44.75 -89.56 -18.45
C PRO A 215 -44.40 -89.62 -16.96
N VAL A 216 -43.14 -89.93 -16.63
CA VAL A 216 -42.63 -89.98 -15.26
C VAL A 216 -41.70 -88.79 -15.03
N GLY A 217 -42.18 -87.82 -14.25
CA GLY A 217 -41.34 -86.82 -13.60
C GLY A 217 -40.96 -85.61 -14.42
N ASN A 218 -41.53 -85.38 -15.61
CA ASN A 218 -41.32 -84.13 -16.35
C ASN A 218 -42.13 -82.94 -15.76
N ASP A 219 -42.32 -82.95 -14.44
CA ASP A 219 -43.17 -82.07 -13.65
C ASP A 219 -42.33 -80.99 -12.98
N PHE A 220 -42.72 -79.73 -13.18
CA PHE A 220 -41.93 -78.58 -12.75
C PHE A 220 -42.80 -77.39 -12.41
N ALA A 221 -42.21 -76.43 -11.71
CA ALA A 221 -42.75 -75.11 -11.51
C ALA A 221 -41.84 -74.07 -12.14
N ILE A 222 -42.44 -72.99 -12.64
CA ILE A 222 -41.73 -71.77 -13.04
C ILE A 222 -42.29 -70.57 -12.28
N ASP A 223 -41.44 -69.58 -12.08
CA ASP A 223 -41.79 -68.37 -11.35
C ASP A 223 -40.93 -67.17 -11.79
N ASP A 224 -41.34 -65.97 -11.42
CA ASP A 224 -40.60 -64.71 -11.57
C ASP A 224 -40.07 -64.48 -13.00
N LEU A 225 -40.98 -64.51 -13.97
CA LEU A 225 -40.68 -64.20 -15.37
C LEU A 225 -40.45 -62.71 -15.52
N VAL A 226 -39.26 -62.34 -15.94
CA VAL A 226 -38.81 -60.97 -16.00
C VAL A 226 -38.28 -60.66 -17.39
N LEU A 227 -38.79 -59.59 -18.02
CA LEU A 227 -38.18 -58.97 -19.18
C LEU A 227 -37.80 -57.55 -18.82
N THR A 228 -36.51 -57.22 -18.87
CA THR A 228 -35.99 -55.89 -18.58
C THR A 228 -35.43 -55.23 -19.83
N GLY A 229 -35.62 -53.92 -19.91
CA GLY A 229 -34.99 -53.05 -20.91
C GLY A 229 -33.45 -53.08 -20.87
N PRO A 230 -32.79 -52.45 -21.85
CA PRO A 230 -31.34 -52.28 -21.83
C PRO A 230 -30.88 -51.58 -20.54
N PRO A 231 -29.69 -51.91 -20.01
CA PRO A 231 -29.09 -51.14 -18.93
C PRO A 231 -29.02 -49.66 -19.31
N VAL A 232 -29.57 -48.79 -18.45
CA VAL A 232 -29.49 -47.33 -18.67
C VAL A 232 -28.03 -46.92 -18.52
N LEU A 233 -27.48 -46.27 -19.56
CA LEU A 233 -26.10 -45.78 -19.52
C LEU A 233 -25.91 -44.80 -18.36
N LEU A 234 -24.75 -44.89 -17.71
CA LEU A 234 -24.40 -44.00 -16.61
C LEU A 234 -24.31 -42.55 -17.11
N SER A 235 -25.13 -41.69 -16.53
CA SER A 235 -25.22 -40.26 -16.82
C SER A 235 -25.39 -39.47 -15.53
N ILE A 236 -25.35 -38.14 -15.63
CA ILE A 236 -25.42 -37.24 -14.48
C ILE A 236 -26.35 -36.07 -14.76
N ASN A 237 -27.31 -35.86 -13.86
CA ASN A 237 -28.12 -34.65 -13.83
C ASN A 237 -27.47 -33.64 -12.87
N THR A 238 -27.52 -32.35 -13.21
CA THR A 238 -26.90 -31.31 -12.40
C THR A 238 -27.80 -30.09 -12.25
N SER A 239 -27.71 -29.44 -11.10
CA SER A 239 -28.25 -28.12 -10.83
C SER A 239 -27.19 -27.30 -10.11
N PHE A 240 -27.24 -25.98 -10.20
CA PHE A 240 -26.20 -25.13 -9.63
C PHE A 240 -26.72 -23.75 -9.27
N THR A 241 -25.94 -23.06 -8.44
CA THR A 241 -26.20 -21.70 -8.02
C THR A 241 -24.95 -20.86 -8.22
N ASN A 242 -25.13 -19.68 -8.83
CA ASN A 242 -24.04 -18.76 -9.07
C ASN A 242 -23.63 -18.04 -7.78
N PRO A 243 -22.36 -17.62 -7.65
CA PRO A 243 -21.91 -16.80 -6.54
C PRO A 243 -22.70 -15.49 -6.39
N LEU A 244 -22.93 -15.05 -5.14
CA LEU A 244 -23.73 -13.85 -4.84
C LEU A 244 -22.99 -12.55 -5.18
N CYS A 245 -21.66 -12.55 -5.19
CA CYS A 245 -20.81 -11.38 -5.46
C CYS A 245 -19.73 -11.71 -6.49
N PRO A 246 -19.16 -10.71 -7.19
CA PRO A 246 -18.19 -10.97 -8.25
C PRO A 246 -16.96 -11.78 -7.84
N SER A 247 -16.56 -11.68 -6.58
CA SER A 247 -15.41 -12.38 -6.00
C SER A 247 -15.78 -13.36 -4.89
N SER A 248 -17.07 -13.63 -4.64
CA SER A 248 -17.46 -14.61 -3.62
C SER A 248 -17.28 -16.04 -4.13
N SER A 249 -17.08 -16.95 -3.20
CA SER A 249 -16.98 -18.39 -3.45
C SER A 249 -18.13 -19.13 -2.78
N ASP A 250 -19.35 -18.64 -2.92
CA ASP A 250 -20.55 -19.18 -2.29
C ASP A 250 -21.47 -19.90 -3.30
N GLY A 251 -21.00 -20.11 -4.52
CA GLY A 251 -21.70 -20.93 -5.51
C GLY A 251 -21.76 -22.40 -5.09
N THR A 252 -22.75 -23.11 -5.64
CA THR A 252 -22.97 -24.53 -5.38
C THR A 252 -23.27 -25.30 -6.67
N ILE A 253 -22.90 -26.58 -6.70
CA ILE A 253 -23.27 -27.54 -7.74
C ILE A 253 -23.83 -28.77 -7.03
N THR A 254 -25.02 -29.21 -7.42
CA THR A 254 -25.61 -30.48 -6.99
C THR A 254 -25.69 -31.41 -8.18
N ALA A 255 -25.21 -32.63 -8.01
CA ALA A 255 -25.14 -33.63 -9.06
C ALA A 255 -25.79 -34.94 -8.61
N THR A 256 -26.55 -35.57 -9.49
CA THR A 256 -27.28 -36.82 -9.23
C THR A 256 -27.00 -37.80 -10.36
N GLY A 257 -26.48 -38.98 -10.02
CA GLY A 257 -26.24 -40.05 -11.00
C GLY A 257 -27.55 -40.69 -11.48
N VAL A 258 -27.59 -41.11 -12.74
CA VAL A 258 -28.70 -41.83 -13.35
C VAL A 258 -28.15 -42.99 -14.18
N GLY A 259 -28.76 -44.17 -14.06
CA GLY A 259 -28.29 -45.39 -14.74
C GLY A 259 -27.03 -46.00 -14.09
N GLY A 260 -26.35 -46.89 -14.81
CA GLY A 260 -25.18 -47.63 -14.32
C GLY A 260 -25.48 -48.59 -13.17
N SER A 261 -24.43 -48.99 -12.46
CA SER A 261 -24.48 -49.96 -11.36
C SER A 261 -24.51 -49.27 -9.99
N PHE A 262 -25.59 -49.42 -9.23
CA PHE A 262 -25.70 -48.86 -7.87
C PHE A 262 -24.96 -49.74 -6.83
N PRO A 263 -24.42 -49.19 -5.71
CA PRO A 263 -24.35 -47.76 -5.34
C PRO A 263 -23.30 -46.96 -6.12
N TYR A 264 -23.55 -45.67 -6.31
CA TYR A 264 -22.52 -44.75 -6.83
C TYR A 264 -21.40 -44.60 -5.81
N ILE A 265 -20.15 -44.76 -6.26
CA ILE A 265 -18.97 -44.77 -5.39
C ILE A 265 -18.49 -43.34 -5.11
N LYS A 266 -18.57 -42.45 -6.10
CA LYS A 266 -18.14 -41.04 -5.96
C LYS A 266 -18.72 -40.13 -7.04
N TYR A 267 -18.83 -38.86 -6.72
CA TYR A 267 -18.97 -37.75 -7.66
C TYR A 267 -17.64 -37.00 -7.72
N THR A 268 -17.22 -36.62 -8.92
CA THR A 268 -15.97 -35.90 -9.14
C THR A 268 -16.27 -34.54 -9.76
N LEU A 269 -15.66 -33.49 -9.21
CA LEU A 269 -15.64 -32.14 -9.74
C LEU A 269 -14.21 -31.84 -10.21
N SER A 270 -14.08 -31.29 -11.41
CA SER A 270 -12.81 -30.81 -11.98
C SER A 270 -12.99 -29.45 -12.67
N GLY A 271 -11.94 -28.84 -13.20
CA GLY A 271 -11.98 -27.51 -13.82
C GLY A 271 -11.41 -26.42 -12.90
N ALA A 272 -12.18 -25.37 -12.63
CA ALA A 272 -11.78 -24.24 -11.78
C ALA A 272 -11.43 -24.63 -10.33
N SER A 273 -11.98 -25.75 -9.83
CA SER A 273 -11.52 -26.44 -8.63
C SER A 273 -11.71 -27.95 -8.79
N ALA A 274 -10.93 -28.72 -8.03
CA ALA A 274 -11.05 -30.18 -8.01
C ALA A 274 -11.53 -30.64 -6.63
N ALA A 275 -12.58 -31.46 -6.62
CA ALA A 275 -13.15 -32.01 -5.40
C ALA A 275 -13.82 -33.37 -5.68
N THR A 276 -14.02 -34.16 -4.63
CA THR A 276 -14.86 -35.35 -4.68
C THR A 276 -15.95 -35.27 -3.62
N SER A 277 -17.10 -35.88 -3.90
CA SER A 277 -18.25 -35.91 -3.00
C SER A 277 -18.92 -37.28 -3.06
N LEU A 278 -19.39 -37.80 -1.92
CA LEU A 278 -20.19 -39.02 -1.88
C LEU A 278 -21.68 -38.73 -2.13
N THR A 279 -22.10 -37.49 -1.90
CA THR A 279 -23.52 -37.07 -1.99
C THR A 279 -23.84 -36.31 -3.28
N GLY A 280 -22.82 -35.91 -4.05
CA GLY A 280 -22.99 -35.11 -5.26
C GLY A 280 -23.18 -33.62 -4.99
N LEU A 281 -23.13 -33.18 -3.73
CA LEU A 281 -23.17 -31.76 -3.36
C LEU A 281 -21.75 -31.18 -3.29
N PHE A 282 -21.54 -30.08 -4.01
CA PHE A 282 -20.34 -29.25 -3.99
C PHE A 282 -20.74 -27.82 -3.60
N THR A 283 -20.12 -27.28 -2.57
CA THR A 283 -20.36 -25.92 -2.06
C THR A 283 -19.06 -25.14 -1.99
N GLY A 284 -19.14 -23.82 -1.85
CA GLY A 284 -17.92 -23.03 -1.66
C GLY A 284 -17.20 -22.72 -2.98
N LEU A 285 -17.94 -22.65 -4.09
CA LEU A 285 -17.38 -22.55 -5.43
C LEU A 285 -17.32 -21.09 -5.88
N ALA A 286 -16.16 -20.68 -6.39
CA ALA A 286 -15.95 -19.38 -7.02
C ALA A 286 -16.51 -19.37 -8.46
N PRO A 287 -16.61 -18.19 -9.12
CA PRO A 287 -16.95 -18.15 -10.53
C PRO A 287 -15.91 -18.92 -11.36
N GLY A 288 -16.39 -19.70 -12.33
CA GLY A 288 -15.53 -20.55 -13.16
C GLY A 288 -16.29 -21.68 -13.85
N THR A 289 -15.60 -22.38 -14.73
CA THR A 289 -16.13 -23.57 -15.41
C THR A 289 -15.68 -24.83 -14.68
N TYR A 290 -16.63 -25.70 -14.42
CA TYR A 290 -16.49 -26.95 -13.69
C TYR A 290 -17.00 -28.10 -14.53
N ASP A 291 -16.31 -29.24 -14.48
CA ASP A 291 -16.76 -30.48 -15.08
C ASP A 291 -17.10 -31.49 -14.00
N VAL A 292 -18.32 -32.01 -14.04
CA VAL A 292 -18.86 -32.96 -13.05
C VAL A 292 -19.07 -34.33 -13.69
N SER A 293 -18.69 -35.39 -12.98
CA SER A 293 -18.95 -36.78 -13.34
C SER A 293 -19.34 -37.61 -12.11
N VAL A 294 -19.95 -38.77 -12.35
CA VAL A 294 -20.28 -39.78 -11.32
C VAL A 294 -19.61 -41.11 -11.68
N THR A 295 -19.13 -41.84 -10.68
CA THR A 295 -18.59 -43.19 -10.83
C THR A 295 -19.50 -44.21 -10.14
N ASP A 296 -19.88 -45.26 -10.87
CA ASP A 296 -20.76 -46.32 -10.40
C ASP A 296 -20.03 -47.48 -9.71
N ASN A 297 -20.78 -48.47 -9.19
CA ASN A 297 -20.23 -49.63 -8.46
C ASN A 297 -19.36 -50.54 -9.34
N SER A 298 -19.50 -50.45 -10.67
CA SER A 298 -18.71 -51.19 -11.65
C SER A 298 -17.44 -50.43 -12.05
N ASN A 299 -17.09 -49.35 -11.34
CA ASN A 299 -15.98 -48.43 -11.65
C ASN A 299 -16.09 -47.75 -13.02
N THR A 300 -17.31 -47.63 -13.57
CA THR A 300 -17.56 -46.86 -14.78
C THR A 300 -17.80 -45.41 -14.42
N GLU A 301 -17.14 -44.48 -15.13
CA GLU A 301 -17.35 -43.04 -14.97
C GLU A 301 -18.29 -42.51 -16.06
N SER A 302 -19.24 -41.65 -15.69
CA SER A 302 -20.12 -40.97 -16.64
C SER A 302 -19.33 -40.03 -17.55
N PRO A 303 -19.84 -39.70 -18.75
CA PRO A 303 -19.39 -38.50 -19.45
C PRO A 303 -19.45 -37.28 -18.53
N LYS A 304 -18.49 -36.36 -18.69
CA LYS A 304 -18.43 -35.13 -17.91
C LYS A 304 -19.50 -34.13 -18.37
N THR A 305 -20.20 -33.52 -17.42
CA THR A 305 -21.12 -32.40 -17.66
C THR A 305 -20.44 -31.10 -17.26
N SER A 306 -20.34 -30.16 -18.19
CA SER A 306 -19.70 -28.86 -17.96
C SER A 306 -20.70 -27.81 -17.46
N ILE A 307 -20.35 -27.10 -16.39
CA ILE A 307 -21.16 -26.11 -15.70
C ILE A 307 -20.33 -24.85 -15.54
N THR A 308 -20.85 -23.69 -15.93
CA THR A 308 -20.17 -22.40 -15.73
C THR A 308 -20.91 -21.59 -14.67
N LEU A 309 -20.25 -21.39 -13.53
CA LEU A 309 -20.70 -20.47 -12.49
C LEU A 309 -20.26 -19.05 -12.86
N SER A 310 -21.23 -18.15 -13.05
CA SER A 310 -20.98 -16.77 -13.49
C SER A 310 -21.12 -15.80 -12.33
N PRO A 311 -20.20 -14.83 -12.16
CA PRO A 311 -20.37 -13.78 -11.17
C PRO A 311 -21.46 -12.79 -11.61
N PRO A 312 -22.07 -12.03 -10.68
CA PRO A 312 -22.84 -10.85 -11.04
C PRO A 312 -21.91 -9.72 -11.55
N THR A 313 -22.47 -8.65 -12.11
CA THR A 313 -21.70 -7.48 -12.60
C THR A 313 -20.96 -6.76 -11.46
N ASP A 314 -19.67 -6.45 -11.68
CA ASP A 314 -18.82 -5.68 -10.75
C ASP A 314 -18.81 -4.18 -11.10
N LEU A 315 -18.32 -3.35 -10.18
CA LEU A 315 -18.05 -1.94 -10.43
C LEU A 315 -16.86 -1.76 -11.39
N THR A 316 -17.01 -0.81 -12.30
CA THR A 316 -15.93 -0.28 -13.12
C THR A 316 -15.73 1.18 -12.79
N VAL A 317 -14.48 1.62 -12.67
CA VAL A 317 -14.12 3.01 -12.36
C VAL A 317 -13.28 3.62 -13.47
N SER A 318 -13.32 4.94 -13.60
CA SER A 318 -12.44 5.71 -14.48
C SER A 318 -10.97 5.40 -14.20
N GLN A 319 -10.13 5.51 -15.22
CA GLN A 319 -8.68 5.37 -15.05
C GLN A 319 -8.10 6.48 -14.17
N SER A 320 -6.98 6.17 -13.50
CA SER A 320 -6.18 7.14 -12.77
C SER A 320 -5.69 8.25 -13.70
N LYS A 321 -5.60 9.48 -13.19
CA LYS A 321 -5.15 10.67 -13.94
C LYS A 321 -4.18 11.49 -13.11
N THR A 322 -3.30 12.24 -13.78
CA THR A 322 -2.46 13.27 -13.15
C THR A 322 -3.00 14.66 -13.51
N ILE A 323 -3.12 15.53 -12.52
CA ILE A 323 -3.58 16.91 -12.68
C ILE A 323 -2.65 17.88 -11.92
N CYS A 324 -2.68 19.16 -12.27
CA CYS A 324 -2.05 20.19 -11.46
C CYS A 324 -2.91 20.51 -10.22
N SER A 325 -2.29 20.87 -9.10
CA SER A 325 -2.96 21.23 -7.86
C SER A 325 -4.11 22.23 -8.06
N GLY A 326 -5.32 21.85 -7.64
CA GLY A 326 -6.53 22.67 -7.74
C GLY A 326 -7.28 22.60 -9.09
N ASN A 327 -6.73 21.94 -10.10
CA ASN A 327 -7.46 21.66 -11.35
C ASN A 327 -8.58 20.65 -11.10
N SER A 328 -9.66 20.73 -11.89
CA SER A 328 -10.76 19.76 -11.81
C SER A 328 -10.55 18.55 -12.68
N THR A 329 -11.02 17.41 -12.19
CA THR A 329 -11.20 16.18 -12.97
C THR A 329 -12.51 15.50 -12.58
N GLU A 330 -13.09 14.77 -13.51
CA GLU A 330 -14.29 13.96 -13.29
C GLU A 330 -13.88 12.51 -12.99
N LEU A 331 -14.43 11.97 -11.89
CA LEU A 331 -14.39 10.53 -11.60
C LEU A 331 -15.53 9.86 -12.36
N GLY A 332 -15.41 8.58 -12.69
CA GLY A 332 -16.50 7.81 -13.26
C GLY A 332 -16.65 6.47 -12.56
N VAL A 333 -17.90 6.05 -12.31
CA VAL A 333 -18.24 4.68 -11.90
C VAL A 333 -19.44 4.18 -12.71
N SER A 334 -19.42 2.90 -13.05
CA SER A 334 -20.58 2.19 -13.60
C SER A 334 -20.61 0.73 -13.15
N GLY A 335 -21.65 -0.02 -13.52
CA GLY A 335 -21.76 -1.46 -13.23
C GLY A 335 -22.66 -1.81 -12.05
N SER A 336 -23.29 -0.84 -11.39
CA SER A 336 -24.32 -1.09 -10.37
C SER A 336 -25.63 -0.35 -10.68
N THR A 337 -26.75 -0.96 -10.31
CA THR A 337 -28.10 -0.37 -10.36
C THR A 337 -28.48 0.34 -9.05
N SER A 338 -27.65 0.23 -8.01
CA SER A 338 -27.86 0.86 -6.70
C SER A 338 -27.04 2.13 -6.53
N THR A 339 -27.34 2.88 -5.47
CA THR A 339 -26.68 4.17 -5.17
C THR A 339 -25.19 4.00 -4.91
N TYR A 340 -24.38 4.83 -5.56
CA TYR A 340 -22.94 4.93 -5.31
C TYR A 340 -22.66 5.74 -4.06
N THR A 341 -21.52 5.51 -3.42
CA THR A 341 -20.98 6.39 -2.37
C THR A 341 -19.48 6.49 -2.52
N TRP A 342 -18.98 7.68 -2.85
CA TRP A 342 -17.57 8.00 -2.96
C TRP A 342 -17.02 8.51 -1.64
N THR A 343 -15.79 8.12 -1.33
CA THR A 343 -14.98 8.61 -0.21
C THR A 343 -13.59 8.97 -0.74
N ALA A 344 -12.87 9.85 -0.06
CA ALA A 344 -11.56 10.34 -0.48
C ALA A 344 -10.53 10.17 0.65
N LEU A 345 -9.35 9.66 0.31
CA LEU A 345 -8.20 9.57 1.21
C LEU A 345 -6.95 10.15 0.50
N PRO A 346 -6.35 11.24 1.03
CA PRO A 346 -6.83 12.07 2.12
C PRO A 346 -8.15 12.80 1.78
N THR A 347 -8.81 13.39 2.78
CA THR A 347 -10.11 14.04 2.59
C THR A 347 -10.02 15.17 1.56
N ASP A 348 -10.82 15.07 0.49
CA ASP A 348 -11.04 16.15 -0.48
C ASP A 348 -12.41 16.81 -0.22
N ILE A 349 -12.40 18.06 0.25
CA ILE A 349 -13.60 18.84 0.54
C ILE A 349 -14.41 19.19 -0.72
N THR A 350 -13.82 19.05 -1.90
CA THR A 350 -14.47 19.36 -3.18
C THR A 350 -15.37 18.22 -3.68
N LEU A 351 -15.28 17.02 -3.07
CA LEU A 351 -16.21 15.92 -3.27
C LEU A 351 -17.57 16.23 -2.61
N THR A 352 -18.36 17.07 -3.28
CA THR A 352 -19.64 17.57 -2.76
C THR A 352 -20.84 16.69 -3.13
N ASN A 353 -20.72 15.88 -4.19
CA ASN A 353 -21.78 14.97 -4.67
C ASN A 353 -21.32 13.51 -4.64
N PRO A 354 -21.04 12.93 -3.45
CA PRO A 354 -20.45 11.60 -3.34
C PRO A 354 -21.36 10.46 -3.83
N ASN A 355 -22.65 10.70 -4.08
CA ASN A 355 -23.57 9.69 -4.61
C ASN A 355 -23.73 9.71 -6.14
N SER A 356 -23.07 10.65 -6.82
CA SER A 356 -23.08 10.72 -8.28
C SER A 356 -22.26 9.58 -8.90
N ALA A 357 -22.68 9.11 -10.09
CA ALA A 357 -21.85 8.22 -10.91
C ALA A 357 -20.60 8.93 -11.43
N ASN A 358 -20.64 10.26 -11.51
CA ASN A 358 -19.58 11.07 -12.09
C ASN A 358 -19.32 12.39 -11.32
N PRO A 359 -18.85 12.32 -10.05
CA PRO A 359 -18.52 13.53 -9.31
C PRO A 359 -17.28 14.22 -9.90
N THR A 360 -17.32 15.56 -9.93
CA THR A 360 -16.15 16.39 -10.25
C THR A 360 -15.41 16.75 -8.97
N VAL A 361 -14.09 16.56 -8.96
CA VAL A 361 -13.21 16.80 -7.81
C VAL A 361 -12.04 17.71 -8.21
N LYS A 362 -11.47 18.44 -7.23
CA LYS A 362 -10.35 19.38 -7.39
C LYS A 362 -9.31 19.18 -6.27
N PRO A 363 -8.69 18.00 -6.16
CA PRO A 363 -7.74 17.74 -5.08
C PRO A 363 -6.50 18.63 -5.19
N THR A 364 -5.96 19.06 -4.05
CA THR A 364 -4.69 19.82 -3.95
C THR A 364 -3.49 18.92 -3.65
N GLN A 365 -3.73 17.63 -3.41
CA GLN A 365 -2.73 16.61 -3.13
C GLN A 365 -3.18 15.26 -3.67
N THR A 366 -2.25 14.36 -3.98
CA THR A 366 -2.57 13.03 -4.53
C THR A 366 -3.58 12.32 -3.63
N THR A 367 -4.72 11.96 -4.21
CA THR A 367 -5.90 11.47 -3.48
C THR A 367 -6.45 10.21 -4.13
N THR A 368 -6.70 9.19 -3.32
CA THR A 368 -7.40 7.97 -3.72
C THR A 368 -8.88 8.09 -3.38
N TYR A 369 -9.72 7.94 -4.39
CA TYR A 369 -11.17 7.94 -4.25
C TYR A 369 -11.67 6.51 -4.29
N THR A 370 -12.44 6.12 -3.27
CA THR A 370 -13.05 4.80 -3.16
C THR A 370 -14.55 4.92 -3.31
N VAL A 371 -15.12 4.19 -4.26
CA VAL A 371 -16.56 4.08 -4.47
C VAL A 371 -17.07 2.76 -3.93
N THR A 372 -18.19 2.80 -3.21
CA THR A 372 -18.94 1.63 -2.77
C THR A 372 -20.35 1.62 -3.33
N SER A 373 -20.91 0.44 -3.56
CA SER A 373 -22.32 0.22 -3.87
C SER A 373 -22.81 -1.11 -3.28
N ASN A 374 -24.08 -1.20 -2.91
CA ASN A 374 -24.67 -2.39 -2.27
C ASN A 374 -25.91 -2.92 -3.01
N PRO A 375 -25.81 -3.33 -4.30
CA PRO A 375 -26.96 -3.87 -5.03
C PRO A 375 -27.46 -5.19 -4.46
N ILE A 376 -28.77 -5.44 -4.60
CA ILE A 376 -29.34 -6.77 -4.39
C ILE A 376 -28.76 -7.71 -5.46
N SER A 377 -28.22 -8.85 -5.04
CA SER A 377 -27.62 -9.82 -5.95
C SER A 377 -28.69 -10.53 -6.78
N PRO A 378 -28.58 -10.51 -8.13
CA PRO A 378 -29.50 -11.24 -9.00
C PRO A 378 -29.36 -12.76 -8.87
N ASN A 379 -28.22 -13.23 -8.33
CA ASN A 379 -27.88 -14.63 -8.18
C ASN A 379 -28.42 -15.25 -6.87
N SER A 380 -29.21 -14.51 -6.08
CA SER A 380 -29.87 -15.07 -4.90
C SER A 380 -30.73 -16.29 -5.28
N ILE A 381 -30.59 -17.34 -4.48
CA ILE A 381 -31.24 -18.64 -4.69
C ILE A 381 -32.67 -18.57 -4.17
N SER A 382 -33.61 -19.14 -4.93
CA SER A 382 -34.97 -19.32 -4.42
C SER A 382 -34.96 -20.32 -3.28
N LEU A 383 -35.57 -19.96 -2.16
CA LEU A 383 -35.80 -20.85 -1.04
C LEU A 383 -36.92 -21.86 -1.33
N LEU A 384 -37.71 -21.65 -2.38
CA LEU A 384 -38.77 -22.57 -2.76
C LEU A 384 -38.19 -23.77 -3.51
N THR A 385 -38.66 -24.97 -3.18
CA THR A 385 -38.40 -26.18 -3.96
C THR A 385 -39.52 -26.43 -4.95
N ASN A 386 -39.20 -27.00 -6.12
CA ASN A 386 -40.14 -27.34 -7.18
C ASN A 386 -41.05 -26.16 -7.64
N GLY A 387 -40.54 -24.93 -7.61
CA GLY A 387 -41.30 -23.74 -8.01
C GLY A 387 -41.65 -23.67 -9.51
N ASN A 388 -40.91 -24.43 -10.33
CA ASN A 388 -41.14 -24.62 -11.77
C ASN A 388 -41.83 -25.95 -12.09
N PHE A 389 -42.37 -26.65 -11.08
CA PHE A 389 -43.16 -27.89 -11.18
C PHE A 389 -42.54 -29.07 -11.96
N SER A 390 -41.23 -29.03 -12.23
CA SER A 390 -40.52 -30.05 -12.99
C SER A 390 -40.38 -31.37 -12.25
N GLU A 391 -40.48 -31.37 -10.91
CA GLU A 391 -40.50 -32.57 -10.06
C GLU A 391 -41.93 -33.14 -9.89
N GLY A 392 -42.90 -32.65 -10.67
CA GLY A 392 -44.28 -33.12 -10.64
C GLY A 392 -45.02 -32.66 -9.39
N ASN A 393 -45.95 -33.48 -8.90
CA ASN A 393 -46.86 -33.12 -7.81
C ASN A 393 -46.23 -33.33 -6.43
N THR A 394 -45.16 -32.59 -6.15
CA THR A 394 -44.37 -32.72 -4.93
C THR A 394 -43.94 -31.35 -4.40
N GLY A 395 -43.65 -31.27 -3.10
CA GLY A 395 -43.02 -30.09 -2.50
C GLY A 395 -43.96 -28.97 -2.06
N PHE A 396 -45.26 -29.02 -2.35
CA PHE A 396 -46.23 -27.98 -1.94
C PHE A 396 -47.54 -28.57 -1.44
N ILE A 397 -48.34 -27.74 -0.77
CA ILE A 397 -49.69 -28.04 -0.27
C ILE A 397 -50.70 -27.35 -1.18
N ASN A 398 -51.82 -28.03 -1.44
CA ASN A 398 -52.90 -27.55 -2.28
C ASN A 398 -54.24 -28.08 -1.74
N ASP A 399 -55.26 -27.22 -1.68
CA ASP A 399 -56.62 -27.62 -1.29
C ASP A 399 -57.45 -28.13 -2.48
N TYR A 400 -57.03 -27.84 -3.72
CA TYR A 400 -57.58 -28.39 -4.95
C TYR A 400 -57.21 -29.88 -5.05
N ALA A 401 -58.07 -30.67 -5.69
CA ALA A 401 -57.81 -32.09 -5.91
C ALA A 401 -56.81 -32.29 -7.07
N TYR A 402 -55.73 -33.03 -6.84
CA TYR A 402 -54.85 -33.45 -7.93
C TYR A 402 -55.53 -34.54 -8.76
N ILE A 403 -55.68 -34.30 -10.07
CA ILE A 403 -56.33 -35.24 -10.99
C ILE A 403 -55.45 -35.45 -12.21
N LEU A 404 -55.16 -36.71 -12.57
CA LEU A 404 -54.34 -37.01 -13.76
C LEU A 404 -55.10 -36.79 -15.08
N ASN A 405 -56.41 -37.06 -15.09
CA ASN A 405 -57.28 -36.85 -16.24
C ASN A 405 -58.70 -36.47 -15.75
N PRO A 406 -59.10 -35.19 -15.86
CA PRO A 406 -60.41 -34.70 -15.43
C PRO A 406 -61.55 -35.10 -16.39
N GLY A 407 -61.26 -35.82 -17.47
CA GLY A 407 -62.24 -36.20 -18.48
C GLY A 407 -62.73 -35.00 -19.31
N ASN A 408 -63.78 -35.21 -20.11
CA ASN A 408 -64.28 -34.19 -21.05
C ASN A 408 -65.13 -33.09 -20.38
N GLY A 409 -65.53 -33.26 -19.11
CA GLY A 409 -66.40 -32.32 -18.40
C GLY A 409 -65.68 -31.34 -17.48
N GLY A 410 -64.37 -31.49 -17.30
CA GLY A 410 -63.61 -30.73 -16.29
C GLY A 410 -63.91 -31.24 -14.89
N THR A 411 -63.18 -30.75 -13.90
CA THR A 411 -63.47 -30.98 -12.49
C THR A 411 -63.07 -29.73 -11.72
N GLN A 412 -64.08 -28.94 -11.33
CA GLN A 412 -63.88 -27.74 -10.53
C GLN A 412 -63.10 -28.05 -9.24
N ARG A 413 -62.33 -27.07 -8.76
CA ARG A 413 -61.46 -27.22 -7.58
C ARG A 413 -60.49 -28.41 -7.77
N ALA A 414 -59.95 -28.56 -8.98
CA ALA A 414 -58.92 -29.54 -9.30
C ALA A 414 -57.72 -28.91 -9.99
N TYR A 415 -56.60 -29.62 -9.99
CA TYR A 415 -55.40 -29.20 -10.69
C TYR A 415 -54.65 -30.38 -11.32
N GLY A 416 -53.84 -30.07 -12.32
CA GLY A 416 -52.91 -30.97 -12.98
C GLY A 416 -51.53 -30.34 -13.11
N ILE A 417 -50.51 -31.17 -13.31
CA ILE A 417 -49.15 -30.73 -13.59
C ILE A 417 -48.76 -31.29 -14.94
N VAL A 418 -48.66 -30.40 -15.93
CA VAL A 418 -48.63 -30.76 -17.34
C VAL A 418 -47.79 -29.78 -18.14
N THR A 419 -47.34 -30.22 -19.31
CA THR A 419 -46.58 -29.39 -20.25
C THR A 419 -47.45 -28.45 -21.10
N SER A 420 -48.73 -28.78 -21.22
CA SER A 420 -49.76 -27.92 -21.81
C SER A 420 -51.08 -28.09 -21.08
N ALA A 421 -51.79 -26.99 -20.82
CA ALA A 421 -53.10 -26.99 -20.18
C ALA A 421 -54.12 -27.85 -20.95
N LYS A 422 -54.04 -27.83 -22.29
CA LYS A 422 -54.93 -28.61 -23.16
C LYS A 422 -54.72 -30.12 -23.02
N ASN A 423 -53.50 -30.57 -22.70
CA ASN A 423 -53.21 -31.99 -22.47
C ASN A 423 -53.88 -32.50 -21.20
N TRP A 424 -54.09 -31.63 -20.22
CA TRP A 424 -54.82 -31.96 -19.01
C TRP A 424 -56.32 -31.92 -19.25
N PHE A 425 -56.83 -30.82 -19.81
CA PHE A 425 -58.25 -30.66 -20.09
C PHE A 425 -58.46 -30.05 -21.48
N ASN A 426 -59.03 -30.83 -22.40
CA ASN A 426 -59.11 -30.49 -23.83
C ASN A 426 -59.80 -29.15 -24.17
N PRO A 427 -60.82 -28.66 -23.40
CA PRO A 427 -61.40 -27.34 -23.59
C PRO A 427 -60.50 -26.16 -23.22
N PHE A 428 -59.44 -26.36 -22.43
CA PHE A 428 -58.48 -25.30 -22.18
C PHE A 428 -57.69 -24.95 -23.44
N ALA A 429 -57.28 -23.69 -23.52
CA ALA A 429 -56.37 -23.28 -24.57
C ALA A 429 -55.03 -24.05 -24.46
N ASP A 430 -54.35 -24.26 -25.59
CA ASP A 430 -53.05 -24.98 -25.67
C ASP A 430 -51.90 -24.12 -25.14
N CYS A 431 -52.04 -23.67 -23.90
CA CYS A 431 -51.07 -22.85 -23.21
C CYS A 431 -49.98 -23.76 -22.67
N LYS A 432 -48.72 -23.40 -22.90
CA LYS A 432 -47.56 -24.19 -22.52
C LYS A 432 -46.82 -23.59 -21.32
N ASP A 433 -45.94 -24.40 -20.74
CA ASP A 433 -44.96 -24.01 -19.71
C ASP A 433 -44.24 -22.70 -20.03
N HIS A 434 -43.94 -21.91 -19.00
CA HIS A 434 -43.30 -20.62 -19.14
C HIS A 434 -41.80 -20.75 -19.45
N THR A 435 -41.09 -21.65 -18.77
CA THR A 435 -39.61 -21.70 -18.81
C THR A 435 -39.08 -22.07 -20.20
N SER A 436 -39.65 -23.10 -20.82
CA SER A 436 -39.12 -23.68 -22.07
C SER A 436 -40.20 -23.96 -23.12
N GLY A 437 -41.48 -23.88 -22.75
CA GLY A 437 -42.60 -24.32 -23.56
C GLY A 437 -42.74 -25.84 -23.66
N ALA A 438 -41.90 -26.59 -22.95
CA ALA A 438 -41.89 -28.06 -22.90
C ALA A 438 -41.73 -28.62 -21.47
N GLY A 439 -41.48 -27.76 -20.48
CA GLY A 439 -41.43 -28.08 -19.06
C GLY A 439 -42.83 -28.26 -18.48
N ASN A 440 -42.94 -28.53 -17.18
CA ASN A 440 -44.23 -28.68 -16.51
C ASN A 440 -44.66 -27.37 -15.87
N MET A 441 -45.96 -27.08 -15.90
CA MET A 441 -46.60 -26.03 -15.12
C MET A 441 -47.77 -26.63 -14.31
N ILE A 442 -48.21 -25.93 -13.28
CA ILE A 442 -49.45 -26.29 -12.58
C ILE A 442 -50.64 -25.58 -13.22
N VAL A 443 -51.71 -26.31 -13.52
CA VAL A 443 -52.93 -25.81 -14.17
C VAL A 443 -54.12 -26.12 -13.28
N PHE A 444 -55.01 -25.16 -13.12
CA PHE A 444 -56.17 -25.24 -12.25
C PHE A 444 -57.45 -25.13 -13.06
N ASP A 445 -58.39 -26.04 -12.78
CA ASP A 445 -59.82 -25.84 -13.03
C ASP A 445 -60.37 -25.19 -11.75
N GLY A 446 -60.72 -23.90 -11.87
CA GLY A 446 -60.86 -22.98 -10.74
C GLY A 446 -61.86 -23.47 -9.68
N SER A 447 -61.76 -22.93 -8.47
CA SER A 447 -62.68 -23.34 -7.39
C SER A 447 -63.95 -22.49 -7.43
N THR A 448 -65.10 -23.11 -7.21
CA THR A 448 -66.37 -22.43 -6.94
C THR A 448 -66.76 -22.49 -5.46
N ALA A 449 -65.89 -23.06 -4.62
CA ALA A 449 -66.15 -23.32 -3.23
C ALA A 449 -65.43 -22.34 -2.29
N ASN A 450 -65.75 -22.44 -1.00
CA ASN A 450 -65.04 -21.80 0.12
C ASN A 450 -64.82 -20.28 -0.01
N SER A 451 -65.63 -19.59 -0.82
CA SER A 451 -65.55 -18.14 -1.05
C SER A 451 -64.13 -17.67 -1.43
N GLY A 452 -63.44 -18.46 -2.26
CA GLY A 452 -62.07 -18.17 -2.72
C GLY A 452 -60.98 -18.37 -1.66
N ASN A 453 -61.26 -19.13 -0.59
CA ASN A 453 -60.27 -19.47 0.45
C ASN A 453 -59.60 -20.84 0.25
N ASP A 454 -59.85 -21.52 -0.87
CA ASP A 454 -59.08 -22.71 -1.23
C ASP A 454 -57.64 -22.30 -1.58
N LYS A 455 -56.65 -22.89 -0.91
CA LYS A 455 -55.24 -22.70 -1.24
C LYS A 455 -54.94 -23.36 -2.58
N ALA A 456 -54.58 -22.56 -3.57
CA ALA A 456 -54.08 -23.06 -4.84
C ALA A 456 -52.63 -23.57 -4.73
N TRP A 457 -51.83 -22.97 -3.83
CA TRP A 457 -50.45 -23.40 -3.59
C TRP A 457 -49.97 -22.90 -2.22
N GLU A 458 -49.21 -23.70 -1.49
CA GLU A 458 -48.55 -23.29 -0.26
C GLU A 458 -47.24 -24.05 -0.02
N GLN A 459 -46.22 -23.34 0.46
CA GLN A 459 -44.97 -23.94 0.95
C GLN A 459 -44.45 -23.15 2.14
N THR A 460 -43.80 -23.84 3.09
CA THR A 460 -43.13 -23.20 4.23
C THR A 460 -41.63 -23.38 4.11
N VAL A 461 -40.89 -22.27 4.15
CA VAL A 461 -39.43 -22.24 3.99
C VAL A 461 -38.77 -21.50 5.16
N PRO A 462 -37.55 -21.89 5.56
CA PRO A 462 -36.81 -21.17 6.60
C PRO A 462 -36.34 -19.81 6.07
N VAL A 463 -36.36 -18.78 6.92
CA VAL A 463 -35.88 -17.43 6.63
C VAL A 463 -35.00 -16.91 7.76
N VAL A 464 -34.14 -15.96 7.42
CA VAL A 464 -33.32 -15.22 8.37
C VAL A 464 -34.18 -14.08 8.93
N PRO A 465 -34.23 -13.87 10.26
CA PRO A 465 -34.89 -12.72 10.85
C PRO A 465 -34.33 -11.38 10.35
N ASN A 466 -35.20 -10.38 10.24
CA ASN A 466 -34.96 -8.99 9.87
C ASN A 466 -34.39 -8.81 8.47
N GLN A 467 -34.77 -9.70 7.56
CA GLN A 467 -34.26 -9.75 6.21
C GLN A 467 -35.38 -9.55 5.20
N ASN A 468 -35.09 -8.78 4.13
CA ASN A 468 -36.00 -8.63 3.00
C ASN A 468 -35.86 -9.83 2.06
N TYR A 469 -36.99 -10.29 1.56
CA TYR A 469 -37.14 -11.34 0.56
C TYR A 469 -38.03 -10.83 -0.58
N THR A 470 -37.84 -11.39 -1.78
CA THR A 470 -38.70 -11.14 -2.94
C THR A 470 -39.38 -12.44 -3.34
N PHE A 471 -40.71 -12.47 -3.25
CA PHE A 471 -41.56 -13.53 -3.81
C PHE A 471 -42.01 -13.14 -5.21
N SER A 472 -41.90 -14.03 -6.18
CA SER A 472 -42.39 -13.84 -7.55
C SER A 472 -43.00 -15.11 -8.11
N TYR A 473 -43.94 -14.96 -9.03
CA TYR A 473 -44.57 -16.07 -9.74
C TYR A 473 -45.05 -15.59 -11.13
N TRP A 474 -45.15 -16.53 -12.06
CA TRP A 474 -45.81 -16.31 -13.34
C TRP A 474 -47.23 -16.87 -13.30
N VAL A 475 -48.17 -16.14 -13.89
CA VAL A 475 -49.57 -16.54 -14.02
C VAL A 475 -50.08 -16.28 -15.43
N GLN A 476 -50.92 -17.18 -15.93
CA GLN A 476 -51.71 -16.97 -17.14
C GLN A 476 -53.13 -17.48 -16.94
N SER A 477 -54.07 -16.95 -17.69
CA SER A 477 -55.40 -17.57 -17.79
C SER A 477 -55.37 -18.68 -18.84
N VAL A 478 -56.03 -19.80 -18.57
CA VAL A 478 -56.23 -20.87 -19.56
C VAL A 478 -57.62 -20.82 -20.21
N VAL A 479 -58.51 -20.01 -19.62
CA VAL A 479 -59.79 -19.53 -20.16
C VAL A 479 -59.87 -18.01 -20.01
N SER A 480 -60.34 -17.28 -21.03
CA SER A 480 -60.27 -15.80 -21.05
C SER A 480 -61.40 -15.08 -20.29
N VAL A 481 -62.44 -15.82 -19.90
CA VAL A 481 -63.60 -15.29 -19.18
C VAL A 481 -63.29 -15.27 -17.68
N ASN A 482 -63.66 -14.19 -16.99
CA ASN A 482 -63.50 -14.02 -15.53
C ASN A 482 -62.13 -14.50 -14.99
N PRO A 483 -61.02 -13.86 -15.37
CA PRO A 483 -59.67 -14.33 -15.03
C PRO A 483 -59.47 -14.45 -13.51
N ALA A 484 -58.73 -15.47 -13.10
CA ALA A 484 -58.38 -15.71 -11.71
C ALA A 484 -57.75 -14.47 -11.05
N LYS A 485 -57.98 -14.29 -9.75
CA LYS A 485 -57.44 -13.18 -8.96
C LYS A 485 -56.60 -13.73 -7.83
N ILE A 486 -55.29 -13.79 -8.07
CA ILE A 486 -54.33 -14.43 -7.19
C ILE A 486 -53.96 -13.48 -6.05
N GLU A 487 -54.38 -13.83 -4.84
CA GLU A 487 -53.84 -13.26 -3.61
C GLU A 487 -52.66 -14.07 -3.12
N VAL A 488 -51.58 -13.39 -2.76
CA VAL A 488 -50.44 -13.99 -2.07
C VAL A 488 -50.43 -13.53 -0.62
N THR A 489 -50.29 -14.48 0.30
CA THR A 489 -50.07 -14.22 1.71
C THR A 489 -48.74 -14.81 2.16
N ILE A 490 -48.07 -14.16 3.12
CA ILE A 490 -46.93 -14.72 3.84
C ILE A 490 -47.22 -14.67 5.34
N ASN A 491 -47.10 -15.81 6.02
CA ASN A 491 -47.47 -16.00 7.42
C ASN A 491 -48.89 -15.50 7.72
N GLY A 492 -49.83 -15.79 6.80
CA GLY A 492 -51.24 -15.40 6.90
C GLY A 492 -51.54 -13.92 6.63
N THR A 493 -50.53 -13.10 6.32
CA THR A 493 -50.72 -11.68 5.98
C THR A 493 -50.66 -11.48 4.48
N SER A 494 -51.67 -10.82 3.89
CA SER A 494 -51.66 -10.47 2.46
C SER A 494 -50.52 -9.53 2.12
N ILE A 495 -49.74 -9.90 1.10
CA ILE A 495 -48.63 -9.09 0.57
C ILE A 495 -48.93 -8.52 -0.82
N GLY A 496 -49.99 -8.99 -1.46
CA GLY A 496 -50.44 -8.47 -2.75
C GLY A 496 -51.52 -9.33 -3.39
N ILE A 497 -52.30 -8.69 -4.26
CA ILE A 497 -53.33 -9.34 -5.07
C ILE A 497 -53.18 -8.89 -6.51
N ALA A 498 -53.20 -9.82 -7.46
CA ALA A 498 -53.09 -9.54 -8.88
C ALA A 498 -54.08 -10.39 -9.70
N ASN A 499 -54.55 -9.85 -10.83
CA ASN A 499 -55.40 -10.61 -11.75
C ASN A 499 -54.51 -11.38 -12.73
N ALA A 500 -54.90 -12.60 -13.07
CA ALA A 500 -54.41 -13.27 -14.27
C ALA A 500 -54.80 -12.44 -15.52
N PRO A 501 -54.01 -12.50 -16.60
CA PRO A 501 -54.29 -11.75 -17.82
C PRO A 501 -55.61 -12.18 -18.47
N ASN A 502 -56.37 -11.23 -19.02
CA ASN A 502 -57.69 -11.46 -19.66
C ASN A 502 -57.62 -12.14 -21.06
N SER A 503 -56.45 -12.62 -21.44
CA SER A 503 -56.19 -13.35 -22.68
C SER A 503 -55.51 -14.67 -22.33
N THR A 504 -55.90 -15.75 -22.99
CA THR A 504 -55.30 -17.06 -22.77
C THR A 504 -53.86 -17.12 -23.28
N CYS A 505 -53.06 -18.00 -22.66
CA CYS A 505 -51.71 -18.34 -23.11
C CYS A 505 -50.73 -17.16 -23.14
N LYS A 506 -50.93 -16.20 -22.24
CA LYS A 506 -50.05 -15.06 -22.03
C LYS A 506 -49.57 -15.07 -20.60
N TRP A 507 -48.31 -15.40 -20.40
CA TRP A 507 -47.68 -15.32 -19.09
C TRP A 507 -47.45 -13.87 -18.67
N VAL A 508 -47.79 -13.56 -17.42
CA VAL A 508 -47.49 -12.29 -16.75
C VAL A 508 -46.85 -12.59 -15.39
N GLN A 509 -45.76 -11.90 -15.07
CA GLN A 509 -45.06 -12.05 -13.81
C GLN A 509 -45.55 -11.02 -12.79
N TYR A 510 -45.71 -11.46 -11.54
CA TYR A 510 -45.91 -10.60 -10.39
C TYR A 510 -44.80 -10.82 -9.35
N SER A 511 -44.46 -9.77 -8.61
CA SER A 511 -43.38 -9.78 -7.62
C SER A 511 -43.71 -8.89 -6.43
N TYR A 512 -43.35 -9.35 -5.23
CA TYR A 512 -43.63 -8.70 -3.96
C TYR A 512 -42.41 -8.78 -3.03
N VAL A 513 -42.11 -7.69 -2.32
CA VAL A 513 -41.07 -7.67 -1.29
C VAL A 513 -41.70 -7.88 0.08
N TRP A 514 -41.13 -8.80 0.86
CA TRP A 514 -41.56 -9.11 2.21
C TRP A 514 -40.37 -9.09 3.19
N ASN A 515 -40.54 -8.44 4.34
CA ASN A 515 -39.56 -8.46 5.41
C ASN A 515 -39.93 -9.52 6.45
N SER A 516 -38.97 -10.37 6.83
CA SER A 516 -39.23 -11.46 7.79
C SER A 516 -39.52 -10.99 9.21
N GLY A 517 -39.15 -9.76 9.58
CA GLY A 517 -39.21 -9.28 10.96
C GLY A 517 -38.51 -10.28 11.89
N ASN A 518 -39.13 -10.65 13.01
CA ASN A 518 -38.56 -11.67 13.89
C ASN A 518 -38.83 -13.12 13.45
N SER A 519 -39.49 -13.33 12.31
CA SER A 519 -39.86 -14.67 11.84
C SER A 519 -38.63 -15.44 11.38
N ILE A 520 -38.59 -16.73 11.72
CA ILE A 520 -37.58 -17.69 11.26
C ILE A 520 -38.08 -18.59 10.13
N ASN A 521 -39.38 -18.53 9.83
CA ASN A 521 -40.04 -19.27 8.75
C ASN A 521 -40.95 -18.31 7.96
N ALA A 522 -41.14 -18.61 6.68
CA ALA A 522 -42.14 -17.98 5.81
C ALA A 522 -43.05 -19.07 5.24
N THR A 523 -44.32 -19.06 5.63
CA THR A 523 -45.38 -19.84 4.98
C THR A 523 -46.00 -18.97 3.90
N ILE A 524 -45.75 -19.31 2.64
CA ILE A 524 -46.24 -18.55 1.48
C ILE A 524 -47.43 -19.32 0.92
N SER A 525 -48.58 -18.66 0.82
CA SER A 525 -49.84 -19.27 0.36
C SER A 525 -50.48 -18.42 -0.72
N MET A 526 -51.01 -19.06 -1.76
CA MET A 526 -51.65 -18.44 -2.92
C MET A 526 -53.10 -18.87 -3.03
N TYR A 527 -54.00 -17.92 -3.31
CA TYR A 527 -55.44 -18.13 -3.38
C TYR A 527 -56.01 -17.50 -4.63
N ASP A 528 -56.91 -18.20 -5.33
CA ASP A 528 -57.78 -17.55 -6.31
C ASP A 528 -59.01 -16.95 -5.61
N ARG A 529 -59.15 -15.63 -5.71
CA ARG A 529 -60.25 -14.87 -5.12
C ARG A 529 -61.46 -14.72 -6.05
N VAL A 530 -61.40 -15.28 -7.26
CA VAL A 530 -62.56 -15.45 -8.13
C VAL A 530 -63.08 -16.87 -7.94
N PHE A 531 -64.35 -17.01 -7.54
CA PHE A 531 -64.93 -18.32 -7.19
C PHE A 531 -66.25 -18.61 -7.93
N ILE A 532 -66.25 -18.38 -9.24
CA ILE A 532 -67.41 -18.59 -10.12
C ILE A 532 -67.09 -19.65 -11.16
N SER A 533 -68.09 -20.39 -11.64
CA SER A 533 -67.90 -21.60 -12.46
C SER A 533 -67.51 -21.33 -13.92
N ASP A 534 -67.84 -20.14 -14.45
CA ASP A 534 -67.50 -19.75 -15.82
C ASP A 534 -66.25 -18.87 -15.79
N GLY A 535 -65.08 -19.45 -16.05
CA GLY A 535 -63.81 -18.73 -16.02
C GLY A 535 -62.95 -19.18 -14.86
N ASN A 536 -62.20 -18.27 -14.24
CA ASN A 536 -61.30 -18.47 -13.09
C ASN A 536 -60.27 -19.59 -13.20
N ASP A 537 -60.09 -20.17 -14.38
CA ASP A 537 -59.09 -21.16 -14.69
C ASP A 537 -57.75 -20.50 -15.05
N PHE A 538 -56.68 -20.94 -14.40
CA PHE A 538 -55.35 -20.35 -14.55
C PHE A 538 -54.25 -21.41 -14.50
N ALA A 539 -53.06 -21.00 -14.90
CA ALA A 539 -51.85 -21.76 -14.66
C ALA A 539 -50.84 -20.89 -13.92
N LEU A 540 -50.02 -21.53 -13.07
CA LEU A 540 -48.89 -20.91 -12.40
C LEU A 540 -47.60 -21.59 -12.82
N ASP A 541 -46.51 -20.82 -12.82
CA ASP A 541 -45.18 -21.34 -13.11
C ASP A 541 -44.08 -20.46 -12.49
N ASP A 542 -42.87 -21.01 -12.40
CA ASP A 542 -41.64 -20.33 -11.98
C ASP A 542 -41.78 -19.51 -10.69
N LEU A 543 -42.40 -20.12 -9.68
CA LEU A 543 -42.49 -19.56 -8.33
C LEU A 543 -41.08 -19.45 -7.73
N SER A 544 -40.77 -18.29 -7.19
CA SER A 544 -39.45 -17.99 -6.62
C SER A 544 -39.58 -17.15 -5.36
N PHE A 545 -38.86 -17.52 -4.30
CA PHE A 545 -38.76 -16.75 -3.06
C PHE A 545 -37.30 -16.54 -2.68
N LYS A 546 -36.75 -15.39 -3.01
CA LYS A 546 -35.31 -15.12 -2.89
C LYS A 546 -35.03 -14.17 -1.75
N ILE A 547 -33.94 -14.41 -1.03
CA ILE A 547 -33.39 -13.41 -0.12
C ILE A 547 -32.88 -12.20 -0.92
N ASN A 548 -33.18 -10.99 -0.48
CA ASN A 548 -32.55 -9.77 -1.02
C ASN A 548 -31.14 -9.63 -0.45
N ALA A 549 -30.27 -10.60 -0.75
CA ALA A 549 -28.88 -10.59 -0.36
C ALA A 549 -28.19 -9.43 -1.09
N THR A 550 -27.66 -8.48 -0.34
CA THR A 550 -26.91 -7.36 -0.92
C THR A 550 -25.46 -7.76 -1.15
N CYS A 551 -24.92 -7.41 -2.31
CA CYS A 551 -23.51 -7.56 -2.61
C CYS A 551 -22.78 -6.25 -2.37
N SER A 552 -21.81 -6.22 -1.44
CA SER A 552 -21.01 -5.03 -1.18
C SER A 552 -19.84 -4.93 -2.17
N LEU A 553 -19.97 -4.00 -3.11
CA LEU A 553 -18.96 -3.73 -4.13
C LEU A 553 -18.09 -2.54 -3.71
N SER A 554 -16.80 -2.60 -4.02
CA SER A 554 -15.84 -1.52 -3.76
C SER A 554 -14.73 -1.47 -4.81
N LYS A 555 -14.42 -0.27 -5.30
CA LYS A 555 -13.29 0.02 -6.21
C LYS A 555 -12.68 1.37 -5.87
N SER A 556 -11.43 1.57 -6.29
CA SER A 556 -10.72 2.83 -6.08
C SER A 556 -10.04 3.33 -7.34
N VAL A 557 -9.95 4.66 -7.47
CA VAL A 557 -9.15 5.36 -8.49
C VAL A 557 -8.27 6.39 -7.81
N THR A 558 -7.04 6.57 -8.28
CA THR A 558 -6.11 7.56 -7.73
C THR A 558 -5.94 8.73 -8.69
N ILE A 559 -6.12 9.94 -8.16
CA ILE A 559 -5.79 11.18 -8.85
C ILE A 559 -4.46 11.69 -8.29
N THR A 560 -3.43 11.65 -9.12
CA THR A 560 -2.10 12.18 -8.79
C THR A 560 -2.12 13.69 -8.97
N VAL A 561 -1.59 14.43 -7.99
CA VAL A 561 -1.56 15.89 -8.02
C VAL A 561 -0.12 16.40 -8.05
N ASP A 562 0.24 17.03 -9.15
CA ASP A 562 1.50 17.75 -9.30
C ASP A 562 1.37 19.16 -8.71
N GLN A 563 2.36 19.57 -7.93
CA GLN A 563 2.41 20.93 -7.40
C GLN A 563 2.96 21.90 -8.46
N PRO A 564 2.38 23.10 -8.61
CA PRO A 564 2.85 24.07 -9.58
C PRO A 564 4.30 24.46 -9.29
N ILE A 565 5.16 24.31 -10.29
CA ILE A 565 6.57 24.69 -10.19
C ILE A 565 6.70 26.20 -10.47
N ALA A 566 7.37 26.93 -9.58
CA ALA A 566 7.66 28.35 -9.81
C ALA A 566 8.75 28.51 -10.88
N PRO A 567 8.53 29.27 -11.97
CA PRO A 567 9.56 29.57 -12.94
C PRO A 567 10.65 30.45 -12.32
N THR A 568 11.92 30.11 -12.60
CA THR A 568 13.09 30.81 -12.07
C THR A 568 13.79 31.64 -13.14
N PHE A 569 14.12 32.88 -12.81
CA PHE A 569 14.83 33.82 -13.69
C PHE A 569 16.00 34.45 -12.94
N THR A 570 17.05 34.81 -13.68
CA THR A 570 18.15 35.62 -13.13
C THR A 570 17.69 37.07 -13.01
N GLN A 571 17.89 37.69 -11.85
CA GLN A 571 17.59 39.11 -11.63
C GLN A 571 18.49 40.00 -12.51
N PRO A 572 17.93 40.85 -13.40
CA PRO A 572 18.73 41.82 -14.17
C PRO A 572 19.33 42.90 -13.27
N ALA A 573 20.51 43.41 -13.63
CA ALA A 573 21.11 44.59 -13.02
C ALA A 573 20.31 45.87 -13.38
N PRO A 574 20.39 46.95 -12.57
CA PRO A 574 19.77 48.23 -12.90
C PRO A 574 20.23 48.78 -14.26
N VAL A 575 19.31 49.38 -15.02
CA VAL A 575 19.54 49.89 -16.38
C VAL A 575 19.43 51.42 -16.39
N CYS A 576 20.30 52.12 -17.12
CA CYS A 576 20.27 53.58 -17.19
C CYS A 576 19.05 54.08 -17.97
N LEU A 577 18.46 55.19 -17.53
CA LEU A 577 17.33 55.84 -18.18
C LEU A 577 17.55 56.04 -19.68
N GLY A 578 16.61 55.57 -20.50
CA GLY A 578 16.62 55.74 -21.95
C GLY A 578 17.51 54.78 -22.73
N THR A 579 18.22 53.86 -22.06
CA THR A 579 18.99 52.81 -22.74
C THR A 579 18.11 51.62 -23.15
N ILE A 580 18.57 50.80 -24.09
CA ILE A 580 17.82 49.64 -24.60
C ILE A 580 17.88 48.51 -23.56
N ILE A 581 16.72 48.00 -23.12
CA ILE A 581 16.62 46.80 -22.28
C ILE A 581 16.55 45.57 -23.20
N PRO A 582 17.40 44.54 -23.03
CA PRO A 582 17.30 43.29 -23.76
C PRO A 582 15.94 42.61 -23.54
N ALA A 583 15.41 41.92 -24.56
CA ALA A 583 14.15 41.19 -24.43
C ALA A 583 14.20 40.17 -23.28
N LEU A 584 13.15 40.13 -22.46
CA LEU A 584 13.02 39.14 -21.39
C LEU A 584 12.87 37.73 -21.99
N ARG A 585 13.57 36.76 -21.41
CA ARG A 585 13.50 35.36 -21.85
C ARG A 585 12.09 34.80 -21.64
N THR A 586 11.50 34.18 -22.67
CA THR A 586 10.19 33.52 -22.60
C THR A 586 10.25 32.08 -22.07
N THR A 587 11.46 31.59 -21.76
CA THR A 587 11.69 30.31 -21.09
C THR A 587 12.52 30.54 -19.83
N SER A 588 12.04 30.02 -18.69
CA SER A 588 12.73 30.10 -17.41
C SER A 588 13.96 29.17 -17.35
N ILE A 589 14.80 29.32 -16.32
CA ILE A 589 16.00 28.49 -16.11
C ILE A 589 15.62 27.02 -15.88
N ASN A 590 14.48 26.78 -15.23
CA ASN A 590 13.90 25.45 -15.06
C ASN A 590 13.01 24.98 -16.22
N GLY A 591 13.09 25.62 -17.40
CA GLY A 591 12.50 25.12 -18.64
C GLY A 591 11.01 25.40 -18.85
N ILE A 592 10.39 26.24 -18.04
CA ILE A 592 8.97 26.61 -18.17
C ILE A 592 8.84 27.74 -19.20
N THR A 593 8.01 27.53 -20.22
CA THR A 593 7.73 28.53 -21.27
C THR A 593 6.53 29.40 -20.91
N GLY A 594 6.54 30.68 -21.31
CA GLY A 594 5.46 31.62 -20.99
C GLY A 594 5.67 33.00 -21.59
N THR A 595 4.86 33.96 -21.16
CA THR A 595 4.87 35.35 -21.64
C THR A 595 5.03 36.33 -20.48
N TRP A 596 5.57 37.53 -20.78
CA TRP A 596 5.73 38.62 -19.82
C TRP A 596 4.68 39.70 -20.06
N SER A 597 4.24 40.37 -19.00
CA SER A 597 3.38 41.55 -19.04
C SER A 597 3.71 42.48 -17.87
N PRO A 598 3.68 43.82 -18.02
CA PRO A 598 3.43 44.57 -19.27
C PRO A 598 4.60 44.51 -20.27
N ASP A 599 4.47 45.15 -21.43
CA ASP A 599 5.58 45.31 -22.38
C ASP A 599 6.75 46.09 -21.75
N ILE A 600 7.97 45.85 -22.25
CA ILE A 600 9.20 46.44 -21.71
C ILE A 600 9.15 47.98 -21.78
N ASP A 601 9.37 48.63 -20.63
CA ASP A 601 9.44 50.08 -20.46
C ASP A 601 10.84 50.47 -19.92
N ASN A 602 11.56 51.30 -20.68
CA ASN A 602 12.90 51.77 -20.34
C ASN A 602 12.93 53.19 -19.74
N THR A 603 11.76 53.72 -19.37
CA THR A 603 11.60 55.05 -18.78
C THR A 603 11.34 55.02 -17.29
N LYS A 604 10.91 53.87 -16.74
CA LYS A 604 10.58 53.73 -15.31
C LYS A 604 10.82 52.30 -14.80
N THR A 605 11.16 52.20 -13.51
CA THR A 605 11.21 50.91 -12.81
C THR A 605 9.85 50.23 -12.87
N THR A 606 9.80 49.01 -13.38
CA THR A 606 8.55 48.27 -13.64
C THR A 606 8.67 46.82 -13.16
N GLU A 607 7.60 46.32 -12.52
CA GLU A 607 7.45 44.91 -12.17
C GLU A 607 6.73 44.17 -13.31
N TYR A 608 7.36 43.14 -13.83
CA TYR A 608 6.88 42.28 -14.91
C TYR A 608 6.39 40.96 -14.34
N THR A 609 5.23 40.50 -14.78
CA THR A 609 4.65 39.19 -14.41
C THR A 609 4.84 38.20 -15.55
N PHE A 610 5.50 37.08 -15.26
CA PHE A 610 5.62 35.93 -16.15
C PHE A 610 4.43 35.00 -15.96
N THR A 611 3.70 34.75 -17.04
CA THR A 611 2.56 33.84 -17.09
C THR A 611 2.95 32.59 -17.88
N PRO A 612 3.00 31.40 -17.25
CA PRO A 612 3.29 30.15 -17.94
C PRO A 612 2.29 29.84 -19.07
N THR A 613 2.76 29.13 -20.09
CA THR A 613 1.92 28.67 -21.21
C THR A 613 0.82 27.74 -20.69
N LEU A 614 -0.39 27.88 -21.25
CA LEU A 614 -1.55 27.08 -20.88
C LEU A 614 -1.24 25.57 -20.94
N GLY A 615 -1.62 24.83 -19.89
CA GLY A 615 -1.40 23.38 -19.79
C GLY A 615 -0.14 22.95 -19.04
N ILE A 616 0.77 23.89 -18.71
CA ILE A 616 1.93 23.60 -17.86
C ILE A 616 1.55 23.79 -16.38
N CYS A 617 1.90 22.82 -15.52
CA CYS A 617 1.69 22.93 -14.08
C CYS A 617 2.76 23.83 -13.44
N ALA A 618 2.60 25.14 -13.60
CA ALA A 618 3.51 26.16 -13.10
C ALA A 618 2.75 27.36 -12.55
N SER A 619 3.32 28.04 -11.55
CA SER A 619 2.77 29.29 -11.01
C SER A 619 3.31 30.51 -11.77
N THR A 620 2.63 31.64 -11.64
CA THR A 620 3.16 32.92 -12.14
C THR A 620 4.33 33.39 -11.27
N THR A 621 5.38 33.93 -11.88
CA THR A 621 6.51 34.57 -11.16
C THR A 621 6.60 36.03 -11.56
N LYS A 622 7.09 36.89 -10.66
CA LYS A 622 7.34 38.30 -10.95
C LYS A 622 8.82 38.62 -11.00
N LEU A 623 9.20 39.62 -11.79
CA LEU A 623 10.55 40.14 -11.95
C LEU A 623 10.53 41.66 -12.05
N THR A 624 11.35 42.36 -11.28
CA THR A 624 11.44 43.83 -11.35
C THR A 624 12.66 44.25 -12.15
N ILE A 625 12.52 45.16 -13.11
CA ILE A 625 13.65 45.83 -13.78
C ILE A 625 13.71 47.27 -13.28
N SER A 626 14.84 47.65 -12.69
CA SER A 626 15.05 48.99 -12.12
C SER A 626 15.69 49.95 -13.13
N ILE A 627 15.11 51.13 -13.32
CA ILE A 627 15.63 52.21 -14.19
C ILE A 627 16.24 53.32 -13.33
N THR A 628 17.48 53.72 -13.62
CA THR A 628 18.25 54.68 -12.82
C THR A 628 18.76 55.86 -13.66
N THR A 629 18.70 57.09 -13.13
CA THR A 629 19.23 58.32 -13.76
C THR A 629 20.74 58.48 -13.54
N SER A 630 21.42 59.24 -14.40
CA SER A 630 22.89 59.40 -14.30
C SER A 630 23.35 60.21 -13.09
N ILE A 631 24.46 59.84 -12.46
CA ILE A 631 25.03 60.48 -11.27
C ILE A 631 26.41 61.09 -11.58
N THR A 632 26.67 62.33 -11.16
CA THR A 632 27.99 62.96 -11.29
C THR A 632 28.82 62.76 -10.01
N PRO A 633 30.02 62.16 -10.07
CA PRO A 633 30.92 62.00 -8.92
C PRO A 633 31.27 63.33 -8.22
N THR A 634 31.38 63.34 -6.89
CA THR A 634 31.79 64.51 -6.11
C THR A 634 32.97 64.18 -5.18
N PHE A 635 33.89 65.13 -4.97
CA PHE A 635 35.13 64.96 -4.18
C PHE A 635 35.42 66.19 -3.32
N ASP A 636 36.07 65.99 -2.16
CA ASP A 636 36.61 67.07 -1.33
C ASP A 636 37.92 67.63 -1.90
N PRO A 637 38.22 68.93 -1.74
CA PRO A 637 39.49 69.53 -2.15
C PRO A 637 40.69 69.00 -1.34
N ILE A 638 41.87 68.88 -1.97
CA ILE A 638 43.11 68.34 -1.35
C ILE A 638 44.27 69.34 -1.47
N THR A 639 44.97 69.62 -0.37
CA THR A 639 46.18 70.48 -0.32
C THR A 639 47.29 69.82 0.52
N ILE A 640 48.54 69.83 0.05
CA ILE A 640 49.71 69.21 0.71
C ILE A 640 50.96 70.13 0.71
N CYS A 641 51.94 69.86 1.58
CA CYS A 641 53.27 70.48 1.50
C CYS A 641 54.17 69.76 0.48
N LEU A 642 55.18 70.45 -0.06
CA LEU A 642 56.13 69.92 -1.03
C LEU A 642 56.79 68.62 -0.53
N GLY A 643 56.57 67.53 -1.26
CA GLY A 643 57.13 66.21 -0.95
C GLY A 643 56.37 65.41 0.12
N ALA A 644 55.25 65.92 0.64
CA ALA A 644 54.37 65.15 1.52
C ALA A 644 53.65 64.02 0.74
N PRO A 645 53.34 62.87 1.38
CA PRO A 645 52.64 61.78 0.71
C PRO A 645 51.23 62.21 0.24
N LEU A 646 50.88 61.87 -1.02
CA LEU A 646 49.58 62.17 -1.64
C LEU A 646 48.85 60.87 -1.99
N SER A 647 47.57 60.77 -1.61
CA SER A 647 46.66 59.70 -2.02
C SER A 647 45.34 60.29 -2.51
N LEU A 648 44.92 59.92 -3.73
CA LEU A 648 43.60 60.27 -4.26
C LEU A 648 42.56 59.20 -3.87
N PRO A 649 41.31 59.57 -3.55
CA PRO A 649 40.28 58.63 -3.12
C PRO A 649 39.87 57.67 -4.24
N SER A 650 39.70 56.38 -3.93
CA SER A 650 39.31 55.34 -4.91
C SER A 650 37.82 55.32 -5.25
N ALA A 651 37.00 56.07 -4.50
CA ALA A 651 35.58 56.28 -4.74
C ALA A 651 35.20 57.74 -4.44
N SER A 652 34.14 58.23 -5.10
CA SER A 652 33.57 59.55 -4.83
C SER A 652 32.74 59.57 -3.54
N LEU A 653 32.35 60.76 -3.07
CA LEU A 653 31.43 60.93 -1.93
C LEU A 653 30.03 60.34 -2.20
N ASN A 654 29.70 60.07 -3.46
CA ASN A 654 28.48 59.36 -3.86
C ASN A 654 28.74 57.86 -4.15
N GLU A 655 29.81 57.30 -3.57
CA GLU A 655 30.19 55.87 -3.65
C GLU A 655 30.51 55.36 -5.07
N ILE A 656 30.75 56.24 -6.03
CA ILE A 656 31.11 55.87 -7.41
C ILE A 656 32.61 55.56 -7.47
N THR A 657 32.97 54.33 -7.82
CA THR A 657 34.37 53.92 -8.03
C THR A 657 34.86 54.29 -9.43
N GLY A 658 36.16 54.56 -9.54
CA GLY A 658 36.76 54.99 -10.80
C GLY A 658 38.28 55.08 -10.71
N VAL A 659 38.89 55.56 -11.78
CA VAL A 659 40.34 55.71 -11.90
C VAL A 659 40.72 57.16 -12.16
N TRP A 660 41.87 57.58 -11.63
CA TRP A 660 42.40 58.94 -11.78
C TRP A 660 43.50 59.01 -12.85
N SER A 661 43.57 60.13 -13.57
CA SER A 661 44.64 60.46 -14.53
C SER A 661 44.97 61.96 -14.46
N PRO A 662 46.23 62.41 -14.54
CA PRO A 662 47.48 61.64 -14.73
C PRO A 662 47.96 60.92 -13.44
N ALA A 663 49.12 60.26 -13.48
CA ALA A 663 49.73 59.63 -12.29
C ALA A 663 50.07 60.66 -11.20
N ILE A 664 50.06 60.25 -9.93
CA ILE A 664 50.24 61.12 -8.77
C ILE A 664 51.61 61.82 -8.80
N ASP A 665 51.59 63.15 -8.73
CA ASP A 665 52.76 64.03 -8.54
C ASP A 665 52.54 64.91 -7.30
N ASN A 666 53.37 64.72 -6.27
CA ASN A 666 53.32 65.46 -5.01
C ASN A 666 54.36 66.60 -4.93
N THR A 667 54.95 66.97 -6.07
CA THR A 667 55.93 68.06 -6.18
C THR A 667 55.37 69.31 -6.84
N LYS A 668 54.18 69.21 -7.48
CA LYS A 668 53.53 70.31 -8.21
C LYS A 668 52.01 70.26 -8.07
N THR A 669 51.39 71.43 -7.99
CA THR A 669 49.94 71.56 -8.13
C THR A 669 49.46 70.99 -9.47
N THR A 670 48.54 70.03 -9.46
CA THR A 670 48.11 69.26 -10.64
C THR A 670 46.59 69.04 -10.63
N GLU A 671 45.94 69.17 -11.80
CA GLU A 671 44.52 68.80 -12.01
C GLU A 671 44.42 67.32 -12.46
N TYR A 672 43.62 66.53 -11.75
CA TYR A 672 43.36 65.11 -12.01
C TYR A 672 41.92 64.91 -12.50
N THR A 673 41.73 64.03 -13.50
CA THR A 673 40.42 63.61 -14.02
C THR A 673 40.06 62.23 -13.49
N PHE A 674 38.87 62.09 -12.91
CA PHE A 674 38.26 60.85 -12.44
C PHE A 674 37.30 60.28 -13.50
N THR A 675 37.60 59.08 -13.99
CA THR A 675 36.75 58.34 -14.92
C THR A 675 36.07 57.18 -14.19
N PRO A 676 34.73 57.17 -14.05
CA PRO A 676 33.98 56.10 -13.39
C PRO A 676 34.16 54.72 -14.07
N THR A 677 34.13 53.65 -13.28
CA THR A 677 34.11 52.26 -13.81
C THR A 677 32.82 51.99 -14.60
N SER A 678 32.89 51.24 -15.71
CA SER A 678 31.74 50.96 -16.57
C SER A 678 30.61 50.24 -15.82
N GLY A 679 29.36 50.69 -16.04
CA GLY A 679 28.15 50.05 -15.46
C GLY A 679 27.34 50.92 -14.48
N ASN A 680 27.86 52.06 -14.01
CA ASN A 680 27.22 52.85 -12.94
C ASN A 680 26.53 54.15 -13.40
N CYS A 681 26.07 54.26 -14.65
CA CYS A 681 25.38 55.46 -15.18
C CYS A 681 26.02 56.79 -14.69
N SER A 682 27.35 56.97 -14.79
CA SER A 682 28.06 58.11 -14.18
C SER A 682 28.89 58.89 -15.20
N THR A 683 29.14 60.18 -14.95
CA THR A 683 29.92 61.09 -15.84
C THR A 683 31.33 61.36 -15.32
N GLU A 684 32.30 61.70 -16.19
CA GLU A 684 33.66 62.08 -15.77
C GLU A 684 33.68 63.37 -14.92
N THR A 685 34.64 63.52 -14.01
CA THR A 685 34.77 64.69 -13.10
C THR A 685 36.24 65.04 -12.85
N LYS A 686 36.56 66.30 -12.53
CA LYS A 686 37.93 66.80 -12.32
C LYS A 686 38.16 67.28 -10.87
N LEU A 687 39.38 67.15 -10.35
CA LEU A 687 39.83 67.60 -9.03
C LEU A 687 41.26 68.17 -9.09
N THR A 688 41.49 69.37 -8.54
CA THR A 688 42.83 69.98 -8.45
C THR A 688 43.44 69.74 -7.08
N VAL A 689 44.71 69.31 -7.03
CA VAL A 689 45.49 69.15 -5.79
C VAL A 689 46.57 70.23 -5.72
N ASP A 690 46.58 71.01 -4.65
CA ASP A 690 47.53 72.12 -4.43
C ASP A 690 48.78 71.69 -3.60
N VAL A 691 50.00 72.08 -4.03
CA VAL A 691 51.28 71.75 -3.36
C VAL A 691 52.04 73.01 -2.89
N ASN A 692 52.23 73.18 -1.58
CA ASN A 692 52.86 74.36 -0.95
C ASN A 692 54.37 74.19 -0.64
N PRO A 693 55.26 75.17 -0.89
CA PRO A 693 56.70 75.08 -0.62
C PRO A 693 57.09 75.17 0.87
N ASN A 694 58.28 74.64 1.25
CA ASN A 694 58.78 74.64 2.64
C ASN A 694 59.56 75.93 3.04
N ILE A 695 59.44 76.39 4.29
CA ILE A 695 60.04 77.64 4.84
C ILE A 695 61.02 77.32 6.01
N THR A 696 62.16 78.02 6.11
CA THR A 696 63.16 77.81 7.18
C THR A 696 63.04 78.87 8.31
N PRO A 697 62.97 78.50 9.61
CA PRO A 697 62.83 79.44 10.73
C PRO A 697 64.12 80.21 11.09
N THR A 698 63.97 81.46 11.54
CA THR A 698 65.08 82.38 11.94
C THR A 698 64.94 82.93 13.37
N PHE A 699 66.08 83.09 14.10
CA PHE A 699 66.16 83.53 15.51
C PHE A 699 67.33 84.50 15.75
N ASN A 700 67.27 85.31 16.82
CA ASN A 700 68.37 86.18 17.28
C ASN A 700 69.41 85.39 18.10
N PRO A 701 70.71 85.77 18.07
CA PRO A 701 71.74 85.17 18.94
C PRO A 701 71.57 85.57 20.42
N ILE A 702 72.04 84.73 21.35
CA ILE A 702 72.01 84.93 22.81
C ILE A 702 73.44 85.10 23.36
N ALA A 703 73.65 86.02 24.31
CA ALA A 703 74.97 86.28 24.91
C ALA A 703 75.40 85.20 25.94
N ALA A 704 76.70 85.07 26.20
CA ALA A 704 77.26 84.14 27.17
C ALA A 704 76.95 84.54 28.63
N ILE A 705 76.88 83.56 29.54
CA ILE A 705 76.58 83.75 30.98
C ILE A 705 77.64 83.07 31.88
N CYS A 706 77.81 83.52 33.13
CA CYS A 706 78.56 82.74 34.15
C CYS A 706 77.73 81.54 34.62
N SER A 707 78.39 80.45 35.02
CA SER A 707 77.73 79.27 35.58
C SER A 707 76.83 79.63 36.77
N GLY A 708 75.57 79.20 36.70
CA GLY A 708 74.53 79.55 37.68
C GLY A 708 73.85 80.91 37.47
N GLY A 709 74.27 81.68 36.45
CA GLY A 709 73.62 82.92 36.05
C GLY A 709 72.18 82.72 35.55
N ALA A 710 71.36 83.77 35.60
CA ALA A 710 69.97 83.70 35.14
C ALA A 710 69.89 83.58 33.59
N LEU A 711 69.11 82.60 33.10
CA LEU A 711 68.84 82.40 31.66
C LEU A 711 67.33 82.59 31.39
N LEU A 712 66.97 83.37 30.37
CA LEU A 712 65.57 83.58 29.96
C LEU A 712 65.06 82.44 29.06
N PRO A 713 63.74 82.18 29.00
CA PRO A 713 63.16 81.19 28.10
C PRO A 713 63.43 81.46 26.61
N LEU A 714 63.70 80.40 25.83
CA LEU A 714 63.83 80.50 24.37
C LEU A 714 62.47 80.79 23.69
N PRO A 715 62.43 81.59 22.61
CA PRO A 715 61.19 81.96 21.94
C PRO A 715 60.53 80.77 21.23
N THR A 716 59.22 80.58 21.43
CA THR A 716 58.43 79.48 20.82
C THR A 716 57.93 79.76 19.40
N SER A 717 58.29 80.91 18.84
CA SER A 717 57.99 81.33 17.48
C SER A 717 59.19 82.01 16.85
N SER A 718 59.52 81.65 15.61
CA SER A 718 60.59 82.27 14.83
C SER A 718 60.21 83.67 14.36
N LEU A 719 61.21 84.46 13.93
CA LEU A 719 61.02 85.81 13.42
C LEU A 719 60.16 85.87 12.15
N ASN A 720 60.12 84.77 11.39
CA ASN A 720 59.26 84.60 10.21
C ASN A 720 57.96 83.83 10.49
N GLY A 721 57.50 83.80 11.74
CA GLY A 721 56.13 83.37 12.11
C GLY A 721 55.90 81.87 12.22
N ILE A 722 56.95 81.03 12.16
CA ILE A 722 56.85 79.58 12.33
C ILE A 722 56.85 79.27 13.82
N SER A 723 55.85 78.54 14.30
CA SER A 723 55.75 78.14 15.72
C SER A 723 56.28 76.72 15.94
N GLY A 724 56.93 76.49 17.07
CA GLY A 724 57.61 75.22 17.34
C GLY A 724 58.22 75.15 18.74
N THR A 725 58.94 74.08 19.00
CA THR A 725 59.50 73.76 20.31
C THR A 725 61.01 73.56 20.25
N TRP A 726 61.70 73.89 21.34
CA TRP A 726 63.15 73.69 21.52
C TRP A 726 63.45 72.45 22.36
N PHE A 727 64.59 71.82 22.11
CA PHE A 727 65.13 70.71 22.90
C PHE A 727 66.67 70.75 22.86
N PRO A 728 67.40 70.42 23.95
CA PRO A 728 66.94 69.97 25.28
C PRO A 728 66.43 71.13 26.17
N ASP A 729 66.02 70.83 27.41
CA ASP A 729 65.62 71.85 28.41
C ASP A 729 66.76 72.81 28.74
N LEU A 730 66.43 74.02 29.21
CA LEU A 730 67.40 75.10 29.46
C LEU A 730 68.43 74.72 30.53
N ASN A 731 69.71 74.94 30.22
CA ASN A 731 70.83 74.68 31.11
C ASN A 731 71.72 75.92 31.24
N ASN A 732 71.85 76.42 32.48
CA ASN A 732 72.65 77.60 32.83
C ASN A 732 73.95 77.25 33.58
N THR A 733 74.32 75.97 33.61
CA THR A 733 75.55 75.48 34.27
C THR A 733 76.58 74.96 33.26
N SER A 734 76.16 74.67 32.02
CA SER A 734 77.06 74.27 30.93
C SER A 734 76.58 74.75 29.57
N THR A 735 77.52 75.07 28.68
CA THR A 735 77.26 75.40 27.26
C THR A 735 76.44 74.30 26.58
N THR A 736 75.34 74.66 25.92
CA THR A 736 74.35 73.71 25.37
C THR A 736 73.85 74.16 23.99
N ASP A 737 73.72 73.21 23.05
CA ASP A 737 73.10 73.38 21.72
C ASP A 737 71.61 72.99 21.75
N TYR A 738 70.74 73.86 21.26
CA TYR A 738 69.29 73.69 21.21
C TYR A 738 68.78 73.55 19.77
N LYS A 739 67.85 72.62 19.54
CA LYS A 739 67.19 72.37 18.24
C LYS A 739 65.72 72.78 18.26
N PHE A 740 65.33 73.68 17.36
CA PHE A 740 63.95 74.10 17.10
C PHE A 740 63.27 73.20 16.08
N THR A 741 62.12 72.65 16.47
CA THR A 741 61.29 71.80 15.62
C THR A 741 59.93 72.47 15.38
N PRO A 742 59.57 72.81 14.12
CA PRO A 742 58.27 73.39 13.79
C PRO A 742 57.09 72.48 14.11
N SER A 743 55.94 73.08 14.40
CA SER A 743 54.69 72.32 14.62
C SER A 743 54.14 71.78 13.29
N VAL A 744 53.43 70.65 13.36
CA VAL A 744 52.89 69.93 12.19
C VAL A 744 51.99 70.83 11.33
N GLY A 745 52.12 70.72 10.00
CA GLY A 745 51.24 71.41 9.03
C GLY A 745 51.70 72.80 8.57
N GLN A 746 52.85 73.30 9.04
CA GLN A 746 53.35 74.64 8.72
C GLN A 746 54.32 74.71 7.53
N CYS A 747 54.49 73.61 6.78
CA CYS A 747 55.46 73.44 5.69
C CYS A 747 56.82 74.09 6.05
N ALA A 748 57.47 73.67 7.13
CA ALA A 748 58.68 74.31 7.65
C ALA A 748 59.78 73.31 8.06
N THR A 749 61.04 73.75 8.04
CA THR A 749 62.24 72.93 8.36
C THR A 749 62.79 73.22 9.78
N THR A 750 63.62 72.33 10.35
CA THR A 750 64.21 72.48 11.70
C THR A 750 65.42 73.43 11.74
N LYS A 751 65.75 74.03 12.90
CA LYS A 751 66.89 74.98 13.06
C LYS A 751 67.59 74.87 14.42
N ASP A 752 68.93 75.03 14.47
CA ASP A 752 69.74 74.94 15.70
C ASP A 752 70.22 76.33 16.24
N LEU A 753 70.45 76.43 17.56
CA LEU A 753 70.94 77.62 18.31
C LEU A 753 71.81 77.21 19.54
N THR A 754 72.98 77.82 19.74
CA THR A 754 73.92 77.52 20.87
C THR A 754 73.92 78.62 21.94
N ILE A 755 73.98 78.25 23.23
CA ILE A 755 74.19 79.18 24.36
C ILE A 755 75.44 78.77 25.17
N THR A 756 76.34 79.72 25.46
CA THR A 756 77.65 79.50 26.14
C THR A 756 77.62 79.85 27.64
N VAL A 757 78.26 79.02 28.49
CA VAL A 757 78.38 79.20 29.96
C VAL A 757 79.85 79.14 30.44
N ASN A 758 80.33 80.13 31.21
CA ASN A 758 81.72 80.27 31.70
C ASN A 758 81.88 79.87 33.20
N ASN A 759 82.96 79.15 33.60
CA ASN A 759 83.16 78.65 34.99
C ASN A 759 84.66 78.50 35.42
N PRO A 760 85.35 79.58 35.85
CA PRO A 760 86.77 79.55 36.19
C PRO A 760 87.11 78.97 37.59
N SER A 761 88.33 78.47 37.79
CA SER A 761 88.89 77.98 39.07
C SER A 761 90.41 78.23 39.22
N VAL A 762 90.98 78.25 40.44
CA VAL A 762 92.41 78.52 40.71
C VAL A 762 92.98 77.71 41.89
N SER A 763 94.28 77.41 41.87
CA SER A 763 95.04 76.81 42.99
C SER A 763 96.39 77.51 43.23
N ILE A 764 97.05 77.28 44.37
CA ILE A 764 98.36 77.86 44.72
C ILE A 764 99.40 76.74 44.94
N THR A 765 100.64 76.96 44.50
CA THR A 765 101.82 76.12 44.77
C THR A 765 102.92 76.93 45.44
N ALA A 766 103.60 76.37 46.45
CA ALA A 766 104.64 77.06 47.22
C ALA A 766 106.02 76.37 47.12
N GLY A 767 107.12 77.13 46.99
CA GLY A 767 108.48 76.58 47.01
C GLY A 767 109.62 77.61 46.89
N CYS A 768 110.87 77.20 47.20
CA CYS A 768 112.05 78.03 46.96
C CYS A 768 112.37 78.07 45.45
N ILE A 769 112.45 79.26 44.88
CA ILE A 769 113.01 79.49 43.55
C ILE A 769 114.30 80.29 43.75
N ALA A 770 115.43 79.66 43.43
CA ALA A 770 116.77 80.13 43.82
C ALA A 770 116.86 80.36 45.34
N THR A 771 117.05 81.59 45.79
CA THR A 771 117.17 81.95 47.22
C THR A 771 115.89 82.52 47.84
N ASN A 772 114.79 82.64 47.07
CA ASN A 772 113.54 83.25 47.53
C ASN A 772 112.38 82.24 47.59
N TYR A 773 111.60 82.26 48.67
CA TYR A 773 110.38 81.46 48.77
C TYR A 773 109.23 82.13 48.00
N THR A 774 108.60 81.42 47.06
CA THR A 774 107.63 81.96 46.10
C THR A 774 106.36 81.13 46.07
N LEU A 775 105.21 81.80 46.03
CA LEU A 775 103.89 81.22 45.76
C LEU A 775 103.54 81.44 44.28
N GLU A 776 102.97 80.45 43.60
CA GLU A 776 102.50 80.54 42.21
C GLU A 776 101.03 80.08 42.12
N ALA A 777 100.17 80.96 41.61
CA ALA A 777 98.78 80.68 41.30
C ALA A 777 98.64 80.05 39.91
N ILE A 778 97.81 79.03 39.81
CA ILE A 778 97.56 78.26 38.59
C ILE A 778 96.05 78.28 38.30
N PRO A 779 95.57 79.05 37.32
CA PRO A 779 94.16 79.09 36.95
C PRO A 779 93.78 77.94 35.99
N SER A 780 92.48 77.61 35.91
CA SER A 780 91.95 76.64 34.93
C SER A 780 91.79 77.19 33.51
N GLU A 781 91.92 78.50 33.34
CA GLU A 781 91.75 79.21 32.07
C GLU A 781 92.92 80.18 31.84
N ASN A 782 93.25 80.44 30.56
CA ASN A 782 94.29 81.40 30.19
C ASN A 782 93.72 82.83 30.15
N ASN A 783 94.56 83.85 30.40
CA ASN A 783 94.20 85.29 30.42
C ASN A 783 93.31 85.78 31.59
N VAL A 784 93.48 85.20 32.78
CA VAL A 784 92.84 85.73 33.99
C VAL A 784 93.66 86.86 34.61
N THR A 785 93.00 87.74 35.38
CA THR A 785 93.69 88.73 36.23
C THR A 785 93.84 88.18 37.64
N TYR A 786 94.93 88.52 38.35
CA TYR A 786 95.23 88.01 39.70
C TYR A 786 95.23 89.13 40.74
N SER A 787 94.72 88.85 41.93
CA SER A 787 94.80 89.73 43.10
C SER A 787 95.23 88.92 44.31
N TRP A 788 96.37 89.26 44.91
CA TRP A 788 96.90 88.58 46.09
C TRP A 788 96.59 89.32 47.39
N PHE A 789 96.37 88.57 48.46
CA PHE A 789 96.09 89.04 49.81
C PHE A 789 96.97 88.30 50.81
N LYS A 790 97.44 88.98 51.87
CA LYS A 790 98.13 88.40 53.03
C LYS A 790 97.30 88.70 54.26
N ASP A 791 96.92 87.67 55.01
CA ASP A 791 96.07 87.74 56.21
C ASP A 791 94.81 88.61 55.95
N ASN A 792 94.19 88.39 54.79
CA ASN A 792 93.05 89.14 54.24
C ASN A 792 93.27 90.62 53.90
N ALA A 793 94.48 91.17 54.08
CA ALA A 793 94.84 92.48 53.56
C ALA A 793 95.42 92.35 52.14
N ILE A 794 95.04 93.26 51.22
CA ILE A 794 95.55 93.20 49.86
C ILE A 794 97.07 93.42 49.82
N VAL A 795 97.78 92.56 49.08
CA VAL A 795 99.21 92.75 48.80
C VAL A 795 99.30 93.70 47.61
N ASN A 796 99.39 95.00 47.91
CA ASN A 796 99.35 96.04 46.89
C ASN A 796 100.41 95.85 45.80
N ASN A 797 100.01 96.12 44.55
CA ASN A 797 100.83 96.04 43.32
C ASN A 797 101.34 94.63 42.95
N GLN A 798 100.68 93.56 43.39
CA GLN A 798 100.99 92.19 42.96
C GLN A 798 99.83 91.61 42.13
N SER A 799 99.91 91.79 40.82
CA SER A 799 98.93 91.30 39.83
C SER A 799 99.46 90.16 38.95
N ALA A 800 100.63 89.64 39.30
CA ALA A 800 101.25 88.51 38.62
C ALA A 800 100.76 87.19 39.23
N ASN A 801 100.89 86.10 38.48
CA ASN A 801 100.57 84.77 38.98
C ASN A 801 101.59 84.26 40.03
N LYS A 802 102.75 84.91 40.19
CA LYS A 802 103.76 84.57 41.20
C LYS A 802 103.88 85.67 42.24
N LEU A 803 103.98 85.26 43.51
CA LEU A 803 104.20 86.14 44.65
C LEU A 803 105.39 85.64 45.47
N VAL A 804 106.47 86.43 45.52
CA VAL A 804 107.60 86.16 46.42
C VAL A 804 107.23 86.60 47.83
N VAL A 805 107.28 85.69 48.80
CA VAL A 805 106.89 85.95 50.18
C VAL A 805 108.11 86.04 51.09
N LYS A 806 108.13 87.05 51.96
CA LYS A 806 109.27 87.37 52.85
C LYS A 806 108.95 87.19 54.33
N ASP A 807 107.68 87.00 54.63
CA ASP A 807 107.17 86.82 55.98
C ASP A 807 106.30 85.56 56.02
N LEU A 808 106.15 85.02 57.21
CA LEU A 808 105.14 84.00 57.48
C LEU A 808 103.74 84.64 57.47
N GLY A 809 102.71 83.87 57.11
CA GLY A 809 101.32 84.34 57.05
C GLY A 809 100.44 83.54 56.09
N SER A 810 99.14 83.83 56.10
CA SER A 810 98.15 83.25 55.18
C SER A 810 98.03 84.07 53.91
N TYR A 811 98.23 83.47 52.75
CA TYR A 811 98.18 84.16 51.45
C TYR A 811 97.02 83.64 50.61
N LYS A 812 96.16 84.54 50.12
CA LYS A 812 95.03 84.24 49.23
C LYS A 812 95.23 84.86 47.86
N VAL A 813 94.90 84.13 46.79
CA VAL A 813 94.77 84.66 45.43
C VAL A 813 93.32 84.62 44.98
N VAL A 814 92.85 85.70 44.35
CA VAL A 814 91.58 85.76 43.63
C VAL A 814 91.89 86.00 42.16
N ILE A 815 91.25 85.23 41.26
CA ILE A 815 91.31 85.42 39.82
C ILE A 815 89.96 85.86 39.25
N ASN A 816 89.97 86.66 38.18
CA ASN A 816 88.79 87.01 37.38
C ASN A 816 89.00 86.60 35.91
N SER A 817 88.04 85.86 35.34
CA SER A 817 87.95 85.48 33.92
C SER A 817 86.61 85.94 33.35
N ASP A 818 86.63 86.87 32.39
CA ASP A 818 85.44 87.42 31.71
C ASP A 818 84.26 87.79 32.64
N GLY A 819 84.57 88.36 33.81
CA GLY A 819 83.56 88.80 34.77
C GLY A 819 83.13 87.75 35.81
N CYS A 820 83.67 86.52 35.77
CA CYS A 820 83.45 85.49 36.79
C CYS A 820 84.71 85.32 37.67
N ASP A 821 84.55 85.27 39.01
CA ASP A 821 85.66 85.20 39.98
C ASP A 821 85.91 83.78 40.56
N ALA A 822 87.15 83.46 40.91
CA ALA A 822 87.54 82.26 41.68
C ALA A 822 88.70 82.54 42.66
N GLU A 823 88.81 81.83 43.79
CA GLU A 823 89.84 82.08 44.82
C GLU A 823 90.52 80.82 45.40
N ALA A 824 91.75 80.96 45.91
CA ALA A 824 92.52 79.91 46.61
C ALA A 824 93.42 80.49 47.73
N ILE A 825 93.74 79.71 48.78
CA ILE A 825 94.47 80.15 49.99
C ILE A 825 95.62 79.18 50.34
N GLU A 826 96.78 79.70 50.74
CA GLU A 826 97.99 78.95 51.16
C GLU A 826 98.64 79.55 52.42
N ASN A 827 99.14 78.74 53.36
CA ASN A 827 99.72 79.23 54.64
C ASN A 827 101.24 78.99 54.72
N VAL A 828 102.02 80.07 54.79
CA VAL A 828 103.50 80.00 54.77
C VAL A 828 104.06 80.05 56.20
N ILE A 829 104.78 79.00 56.62
CA ILE A 829 105.28 78.83 58.01
C ILE A 829 106.81 78.68 58.14
N VAL A 830 107.58 78.62 57.05
CA VAL A 830 109.06 78.60 57.07
C VAL A 830 109.68 79.24 55.82
N LEU A 831 110.86 79.87 55.96
CA LEU A 831 111.61 80.55 54.89
C LEU A 831 113.12 80.24 55.01
N ASN A 832 113.66 79.22 54.34
CA ASN A 832 115.10 78.90 54.41
C ASN A 832 115.63 78.31 53.08
N CYS A 833 116.52 79.01 52.35
CA CYS A 833 116.97 78.64 50.99
C CYS A 833 118.50 78.83 50.71
N ASN A 834 119.47 78.38 51.54
CA ASN A 834 120.95 78.45 51.27
C ASN A 834 121.68 77.06 51.21
N THR A 835 122.79 76.98 50.44
CA THR A 835 123.44 75.90 49.62
C THR A 835 124.22 74.71 50.30
N PRO A 836 124.59 73.60 49.58
CA PRO A 836 124.27 72.20 49.94
C PRO A 836 125.40 71.32 50.54
N ILE A 837 125.03 70.38 51.42
CA ILE A 837 125.91 69.35 52.02
C ILE A 837 125.28 67.96 51.75
N VAL A 838 126.06 67.00 51.23
CA VAL A 838 125.61 65.59 51.13
C VAL A 838 125.55 65.00 52.56
N PRO A 839 124.38 64.53 53.03
CA PRO A 839 124.24 64.01 54.39
C PRO A 839 125.18 62.82 54.62
N LYS A 840 126.00 62.87 55.68
CA LYS A 840 126.99 61.82 55.99
C LYS A 840 126.39 60.58 56.69
N GLY A 841 125.12 60.64 57.04
CA GLY A 841 124.37 59.55 57.66
C GLY A 841 122.87 59.79 57.48
N ILE A 842 122.08 58.73 57.64
CA ILE A 842 120.62 58.77 57.64
C ILE A 842 120.18 58.15 58.96
N SER A 843 119.46 58.90 59.78
CA SER A 843 118.99 58.47 61.10
C SER A 843 117.51 58.84 61.27
N PRO A 844 116.57 58.05 60.71
CA PRO A 844 115.13 58.35 60.73
C PRO A 844 114.55 58.13 62.14
N ASN A 845 114.80 59.07 63.05
CA ASN A 845 114.28 59.09 64.42
C ASN A 845 113.29 60.25 64.64
N ASN A 846 112.96 60.99 63.58
CA ASN A 846 111.98 62.09 63.54
C ASN A 846 112.40 63.29 64.41
N ASP A 847 113.70 63.43 64.67
CA ASP A 847 114.28 64.60 65.35
C ASP A 847 114.61 65.76 64.39
N THR A 848 114.29 65.57 63.11
CA THR A 848 114.44 66.45 61.96
C THR A 848 115.88 66.63 61.44
N LEU A 849 116.88 65.96 62.02
CA LEU A 849 118.27 65.99 61.55
C LEU A 849 118.69 64.65 60.94
N ASN A 850 119.03 64.66 59.64
CA ASN A 850 119.39 63.48 58.85
C ASN A 850 118.31 62.37 58.79
N ASP A 851 117.04 62.69 59.05
CA ASP A 851 115.93 61.73 58.96
C ASP A 851 115.67 61.23 57.52
N THR A 852 115.95 62.07 56.54
CA THR A 852 115.71 61.80 55.11
C THR A 852 116.97 62.03 54.30
N PHE A 853 117.23 61.17 53.32
CA PHE A 853 118.36 61.30 52.41
C PHE A 853 117.90 61.91 51.08
N ASP A 854 118.18 63.20 50.90
CA ASP A 854 117.77 63.96 49.71
C ASP A 854 118.99 64.39 48.89
N LEU A 855 119.03 63.94 47.63
CA LEU A 855 120.10 64.21 46.66
C LEU A 855 119.59 64.97 45.42
N SER A 856 118.38 65.50 45.47
CA SER A 856 117.71 66.17 44.33
C SER A 856 118.53 67.30 43.71
N ASN A 857 119.39 67.97 44.49
CA ASN A 857 120.29 69.04 44.03
C ASN A 857 121.59 68.55 43.32
N PHE A 858 121.86 67.25 43.24
CA PHE A 858 123.11 66.70 42.67
C PHE A 858 122.96 66.04 41.30
N ASN A 859 121.76 66.08 40.69
CA ASN A 859 121.48 65.55 39.35
C ASN A 859 121.98 64.10 39.15
N VAL A 860 121.72 63.26 40.16
CA VAL A 860 122.28 61.91 40.31
C VAL A 860 121.67 60.96 39.26
N SER A 861 122.52 60.36 38.41
CA SER A 861 122.10 59.39 37.40
C SER A 861 122.16 57.94 37.86
N LYS A 862 122.88 57.65 38.95
CA LYS A 862 122.97 56.33 39.58
C LYS A 862 123.38 56.46 41.05
N LEU A 863 122.71 55.76 41.95
CA LEU A 863 123.01 55.73 43.39
C LEU A 863 123.23 54.29 43.84
N GLU A 864 124.42 53.96 44.33
CA GLU A 864 124.71 52.65 44.93
C GLU A 864 125.20 52.85 46.38
N ILE A 865 124.58 52.17 47.33
CA ILE A 865 124.93 52.19 48.76
C ILE A 865 125.50 50.83 49.14
N PHE A 866 126.67 50.83 49.76
CA PHE A 866 127.34 49.63 50.25
C PHE A 866 127.38 49.66 51.77
N ASN A 867 127.19 48.51 52.42
CA ASN A 867 127.48 48.41 53.84
C ASN A 867 129.00 48.46 54.07
N ARG A 868 129.41 48.52 55.34
CA ARG A 868 130.82 48.63 55.75
C ARG A 868 131.72 47.47 55.30
N TYR A 869 131.15 46.35 54.86
CA TYR A 869 131.89 45.19 54.37
C TYR A 869 132.01 45.18 52.84
N GLY A 870 131.61 46.28 52.17
CA GLY A 870 131.65 46.41 50.71
C GLY A 870 130.53 45.67 49.99
N ILE A 871 129.52 45.19 50.72
CA ILE A 871 128.35 44.52 50.12
C ILE A 871 127.32 45.59 49.78
N LYS A 872 126.92 45.63 48.51
CA LYS A 872 125.86 46.50 48.02
C LYS A 872 124.55 46.19 48.76
N VAL A 873 123.99 47.18 49.44
CA VAL A 873 122.71 47.08 50.16
C VAL A 873 121.58 47.83 49.46
N TYR A 874 121.90 48.76 48.56
CA TYR A 874 120.94 49.50 47.75
C TYR A 874 121.62 49.94 46.44
N SER A 875 120.92 49.96 45.31
CA SER A 875 121.45 50.39 44.01
C SER A 875 120.36 50.81 43.05
#